data_AF-A0A945UAS5-F1
#
_entry.id   AF-A0A945UAS5-F1
#
_cell.length_a   1.000
_cell.length_b   1.000
_cell.length_c   1.000
_cell.angle_alpha   90.00
_cell.angle_beta   90.00
_cell.angle_gamma   90.00
#
_symmetry.space_group_name_H-M   'P 1'
#
loop_
_entity.id
_entity.type
_entity.pdbx_description
1 polymer ?
#
loop_
_entity_poly.entity_id
_entity_poly.type
_entity_poly.pdbx_seq_one_letter_code
_entity_poly.pdbx_strand_id
1 'polypeptide(L)'
;MPKERILIVDDEKNIVSSLTGILSDEGYEVSITGDGIEALEIIQTDPPDLVLLDIWLPGMDGIEVLKTVKAYHPEIEVLIMSGHGTIETAVKATKLGAQDFIEKPFSLERIIQSIEEVLRNKHASSRSEDRPISLSKELPLCFESMVEVKKSVKAFSKNMKPVLLTGESGTGKEFIAQAIHRQSRKNDRAFVKINCSFRQARSIHSLLFKRSEKANSSRQMREEKVIYLSNIESLSKGLQEKLTEALRPNGSQSTDTPLELIPIRVFASSTKDLKSLAAKGQFHPALLEAFNDSTLFIPPLRDYTGSIPELANDYLEEIRKTQNTSVSEIGKDALAALCRYTWPGNVKELRSVLSKSILTGVNQQTISAQDLPAEIWQPQVEVKDIEGTESIVEAELVWEKHFILHHLKQNNWDVEATCKALKTEKKQLKEKIARHAIELPSTSNTKNGTRHPQRTLKRSVVLCGSGLHSGIKTGLILQPLPPGSGIIFGDISTGKTIPAHLENVQSTDYATRLQKDRASVGTIEHIMAVLHMYKITNLLIKIGDEAPVMDGSAKDFCDLIEDGEFEEQEDFYEEIVIDKKYTFGDEDQGGPFISIEPSDRFSVSYHMDYPEPIGIQDYTYEFTGDESFKKEIAPARTFGFMEEMAQLTKMGYASGGKLDNFILLGDKKVLNTELRFKDEFPRHKILDILGDFYLLGKPIRGHIKACKSGHTQNIGLLKHIQNSLIQKN
;
A
#
# COMPACT_ATOMS: atom_id res chain seq x y z
N MET A 1 34.55 7.20 -18.89
CA MET A 1 33.29 6.42 -19.03
C MET A 1 32.44 6.71 -17.79
N PRO A 2 31.11 6.61 -17.82
CA PRO A 2 30.35 6.58 -16.58
C PRO A 2 30.89 5.42 -15.74
N LYS A 3 31.13 5.65 -14.44
CA LYS A 3 31.56 4.59 -13.54
C LYS A 3 30.37 3.65 -13.36
N GLU A 4 30.56 2.36 -13.59
CA GLU A 4 29.52 1.36 -13.38
C GLU A 4 29.21 1.28 -11.88
N ARG A 5 27.92 1.22 -11.56
CA ARG A 5 27.47 1.34 -10.17
C ARG A 5 27.15 -0.02 -9.58
N ILE A 6 27.79 -0.34 -8.47
CA ILE A 6 27.63 -1.61 -7.77
C ILE A 6 26.95 -1.35 -6.43
N LEU A 7 25.83 -2.02 -6.17
CA LEU A 7 25.19 -2.05 -4.87
C LEU A 7 25.63 -3.30 -4.10
N ILE A 8 26.21 -3.12 -2.92
CA ILE A 8 26.55 -4.20 -2.01
C ILE A 8 25.45 -4.29 -0.95
N VAL A 9 24.84 -5.45 -0.82
CA VAL A 9 23.78 -5.75 0.14
C VAL A 9 24.26 -6.89 1.03
N ASP A 10 24.79 -6.56 2.21
CA ASP A 10 25.41 -7.51 3.13
C ASP A 10 25.44 -6.90 4.54
N ASP A 11 25.02 -7.64 5.56
CA ASP A 11 24.98 -7.17 6.95
C ASP A 11 26.34 -7.32 7.67
N GLU A 12 27.26 -8.12 7.11
CA GLU A 12 28.60 -8.32 7.63
C GLU A 12 29.52 -7.14 7.28
N LYS A 13 29.65 -6.20 8.22
CA LYS A 13 30.48 -4.98 8.06
C LYS A 13 31.91 -5.22 7.58
N ASN A 14 32.54 -6.33 7.97
CA ASN A 14 33.90 -6.68 7.55
C ASN A 14 33.97 -7.02 6.05
N ILE A 15 32.93 -7.67 5.52
CA ILE A 15 32.82 -8.02 4.11
C ILE A 15 32.50 -6.77 3.29
N VAL A 16 31.50 -6.00 3.73
CA VAL A 16 31.13 -4.73 3.09
C VAL A 16 32.31 -3.77 2.98
N SER A 17 33.07 -3.58 4.07
CA SER A 17 34.22 -2.66 4.08
C SER A 17 35.35 -3.12 3.14
N SER A 18 35.64 -4.42 3.11
CA SER A 18 36.65 -5.00 2.23
C SER A 18 36.27 -4.84 0.76
N LEU A 19 35.03 -5.19 0.40
CA LEU A 19 34.51 -5.07 -0.96
C LEU A 19 34.42 -3.61 -1.42
N THR A 20 33.96 -2.71 -0.55
CA THR A 20 33.84 -1.30 -0.86
C THR A 20 35.20 -0.68 -1.20
N GLY A 21 36.24 -0.99 -0.42
CA GLY A 21 37.59 -0.48 -0.68
C GLY A 21 38.11 -0.91 -2.06
N ILE A 22 38.03 -2.20 -2.34
CA ILE A 22 38.59 -2.80 -3.57
C ILE A 22 37.83 -2.37 -4.81
N LEU A 23 36.49 -2.39 -4.78
CA LEU A 23 35.69 -1.97 -5.93
C LEU A 23 35.83 -0.47 -6.21
N SER A 24 36.05 0.34 -5.17
CA SER A 24 36.34 1.77 -5.35
C SER A 24 37.71 2.00 -5.99
N ASP A 25 38.73 1.21 -5.62
CA ASP A 25 40.08 1.25 -6.18
C ASP A 25 40.10 0.84 -7.67
N GLU A 26 39.30 -0.16 -8.04
CA GLU A 26 39.07 -0.58 -9.45
C GLU A 26 38.23 0.43 -10.26
N GLY A 27 37.72 1.49 -9.61
CA GLY A 27 37.09 2.63 -10.26
C GLY A 27 35.57 2.58 -10.35
N TYR A 28 34.90 1.61 -9.70
CA TYR A 28 33.44 1.50 -9.63
C TYR A 28 32.83 2.56 -8.69
N GLU A 29 31.54 2.84 -8.86
CA GLU A 29 30.76 3.63 -7.91
C GLU A 29 30.02 2.67 -6.97
N VAL A 30 30.39 2.63 -5.69
CA VAL A 30 29.85 1.65 -4.74
C VAL A 30 28.81 2.30 -3.84
N SER A 31 27.64 1.66 -3.75
CA SER A 31 26.62 1.94 -2.74
C SER A 31 26.49 0.73 -1.82
N ILE A 32 26.16 0.96 -0.55
CA ILE A 32 26.11 -0.11 0.45
C ILE A 32 24.78 -0.05 1.21
N THR A 33 24.30 -1.22 1.59
CA THR A 33 23.22 -1.40 2.56
C THR A 33 23.39 -2.75 3.24
N GLY A 34 22.87 -2.89 4.45
CA GLY A 34 22.84 -4.16 5.17
C GLY A 34 21.44 -4.79 5.24
N ASP A 35 20.44 -4.23 4.56
CA ASP A 35 19.04 -4.62 4.69
C ASP A 35 18.39 -4.79 3.31
N GLY A 36 17.65 -5.88 3.12
CA GLY A 36 17.05 -6.22 1.83
C GLY A 36 15.95 -5.25 1.39
N ILE A 37 15.24 -4.61 2.32
CA ILE A 37 14.20 -3.61 2.02
C ILE A 37 14.87 -2.30 1.60
N GLU A 38 15.89 -1.86 2.35
CA GLU A 38 16.70 -0.70 1.97
C GLU A 38 17.38 -0.94 0.62
N ALA A 39 17.82 -2.17 0.31
CA ALA A 39 18.31 -2.51 -1.03
C ALA A 39 17.27 -2.31 -2.12
N LEU A 40 16.03 -2.74 -1.91
CA LEU A 40 14.94 -2.51 -2.86
C LEU A 40 14.57 -1.03 -2.98
N GLU A 41 14.59 -0.28 -1.88
CA GLU A 41 14.40 1.17 -1.90
C GLU A 41 15.52 1.84 -2.68
N ILE A 42 16.78 1.47 -2.46
CA ILE A 42 17.94 1.97 -3.22
C ILE A 42 17.80 1.59 -4.69
N ILE A 43 17.39 0.37 -5.02
CA ILE A 43 17.20 -0.07 -6.41
C ILE A 43 16.04 0.67 -7.10
N GLN A 44 14.94 0.91 -6.39
CA GLN A 44 13.80 1.67 -6.91
C GLN A 44 14.12 3.17 -7.07
N THR A 45 14.91 3.73 -6.15
CA THR A 45 15.26 5.16 -6.13
C THR A 45 16.44 5.46 -7.06
N ASP A 46 17.45 4.61 -7.08
CA ASP A 46 18.67 4.75 -7.88
C ASP A 46 19.18 3.36 -8.32
N PRO A 47 18.71 2.81 -9.46
CA PRO A 47 19.01 1.45 -9.88
C PRO A 47 20.51 1.26 -10.20
N PRO A 48 21.19 0.29 -9.57
CA PRO A 48 22.58 -0.04 -9.86
C PRO A 48 22.74 -0.87 -11.14
N ASP A 49 23.97 -0.94 -11.65
CA ASP A 49 24.31 -1.80 -12.79
C ASP A 49 24.43 -3.27 -12.40
N LEU A 50 24.91 -3.52 -11.17
CA LEU A 50 25.11 -4.83 -10.57
C LEU A 50 24.78 -4.76 -9.07
N VAL A 51 24.11 -5.79 -8.57
CA VAL A 51 23.87 -6.00 -7.14
C VAL A 51 24.69 -7.20 -6.68
N LEU A 52 25.55 -6.98 -5.67
CA LEU A 52 26.17 -8.04 -4.89
C LEU A 52 25.30 -8.28 -3.66
N LEU A 53 24.66 -9.44 -3.60
CA LEU A 53 23.56 -9.70 -2.68
C LEU A 53 23.85 -10.89 -1.77
N ASP A 54 23.91 -10.67 -0.46
CA ASP A 54 23.86 -11.78 0.49
C ASP A 54 22.47 -12.43 0.46
N ILE A 55 22.43 -13.75 0.61
CA ILE A 55 21.19 -14.49 0.87
C ILE A 55 20.66 -14.14 2.25
N TRP A 56 21.50 -14.18 3.27
CA TRP A 56 21.05 -14.07 4.65
C TRP A 56 21.12 -12.63 5.11
N LEU A 57 20.03 -11.88 4.91
CA LEU A 57 19.94 -10.47 5.28
C LEU A 57 18.89 -10.25 6.39
N PRO A 58 19.10 -9.25 7.27
CA PRO A 58 18.06 -8.77 8.16
C PRO A 58 16.93 -8.09 7.35
N GLY A 59 15.68 -8.27 7.82
CA GLY A 59 14.51 -7.68 7.18
C GLY A 59 13.91 -8.55 6.08
N MET A 60 14.50 -8.54 4.89
CA MET A 60 14.04 -9.29 3.70
C MET A 60 15.15 -10.22 3.19
N ASP A 61 14.81 -11.50 2.97
CA ASP A 61 15.72 -12.53 2.46
C ASP A 61 16.28 -12.17 1.07
N GLY A 62 17.57 -12.41 0.84
CA GLY A 62 18.25 -12.10 -0.41
C GLY A 62 17.66 -12.82 -1.62
N ILE A 63 17.05 -14.00 -1.45
CA ILE A 63 16.31 -14.66 -2.53
C ILE A 63 15.01 -13.91 -2.88
N GLU A 64 14.35 -13.30 -1.91
CA GLU A 64 13.17 -12.46 -2.15
C GLU A 64 13.55 -11.13 -2.79
N VAL A 65 14.67 -10.53 -2.36
CA VAL A 65 15.25 -9.36 -3.04
C VAL A 65 15.57 -9.73 -4.49
N LEU A 66 16.25 -10.85 -4.76
CA LEU A 66 16.55 -11.33 -6.12
C LEU A 66 15.29 -11.48 -6.97
N LYS A 67 14.24 -12.15 -6.45
CA LYS A 67 12.97 -12.32 -7.17
C LYS A 67 12.32 -10.98 -7.48
N THR A 68 12.32 -10.07 -6.52
CA THR A 68 11.71 -8.74 -6.66
C THR A 68 12.47 -7.91 -7.67
N VAL A 69 13.81 -7.87 -7.57
CA VAL A 69 14.67 -7.18 -8.53
C VAL A 69 14.46 -7.75 -9.93
N LYS A 70 14.48 -9.07 -10.12
CA LYS A 70 14.29 -9.66 -11.47
C LYS A 70 12.86 -9.54 -12.00
N ALA A 71 11.85 -9.42 -11.14
CA ALA A 71 10.47 -9.19 -11.56
C ALA A 71 10.20 -7.74 -12.01
N TYR A 72 10.78 -6.75 -11.31
CA TYR A 72 10.54 -5.33 -11.58
C TYR A 72 11.63 -4.66 -12.42
N HIS A 73 12.85 -5.19 -12.37
CA HIS A 73 14.07 -4.68 -13.01
C HIS A 73 14.94 -5.83 -13.57
N PRO A 74 14.45 -6.58 -14.57
CA PRO A 74 15.17 -7.73 -15.14
C PRO A 74 16.56 -7.36 -15.71
N GLU A 75 16.77 -6.10 -16.09
CA GLU A 75 18.01 -5.54 -16.63
C GLU A 75 19.14 -5.36 -15.61
N ILE A 76 18.82 -5.40 -14.31
CA ILE A 76 19.82 -5.27 -13.25
C ILE A 76 20.44 -6.64 -13.02
N GLU A 77 21.77 -6.73 -13.12
CA GLU A 77 22.46 -7.97 -12.84
C GLU A 77 22.58 -8.21 -11.34
N VAL A 78 22.40 -9.45 -10.91
CA VAL A 78 22.46 -9.83 -9.49
C VAL A 78 23.40 -11.00 -9.35
N LEU A 79 24.41 -10.82 -8.50
CA LEU A 79 25.39 -11.82 -8.12
C LEU A 79 25.20 -12.13 -6.64
N ILE A 80 25.00 -13.41 -6.32
CA ILE A 80 24.67 -13.84 -4.97
C ILE A 80 25.96 -14.19 -4.22
N MET A 81 26.05 -13.76 -2.97
CA MET A 81 27.13 -14.09 -2.04
C MET A 81 26.54 -14.87 -0.85
N SER A 82 27.16 -15.94 -0.37
CA SER A 82 26.67 -16.58 0.87
C SER A 82 27.69 -17.48 1.57
N GLY A 83 27.77 -17.42 2.90
CA GLY A 83 28.63 -18.30 3.73
C GLY A 83 27.99 -19.61 4.19
N HIS A 84 26.68 -19.77 3.97
CA HIS A 84 25.91 -20.98 4.31
C HIS A 84 25.26 -21.60 3.08
N GLY A 85 25.89 -21.46 1.91
CA GLY A 85 25.34 -21.92 0.64
C GLY A 85 25.37 -23.43 0.50
N THR A 86 24.21 -24.09 0.47
CA THR A 86 24.09 -25.43 -0.10
C THR A 86 24.04 -25.36 -1.63
N ILE A 87 24.50 -26.41 -2.32
CA ILE A 87 24.39 -26.52 -3.80
C ILE A 87 22.96 -26.27 -4.26
N GLU A 88 21.96 -26.73 -3.48
CA GLU A 88 20.54 -26.51 -3.76
C GLU A 88 20.15 -25.03 -3.78
N THR A 89 20.70 -24.22 -2.87
CA THR A 89 20.40 -22.79 -2.78
C THR A 89 21.01 -22.02 -3.96
N ALA A 90 22.23 -22.39 -4.36
CA ALA A 90 22.90 -21.82 -5.54
C ALA A 90 22.16 -22.16 -6.85
N VAL A 91 21.68 -23.40 -7.00
CA VAL A 91 20.86 -23.83 -8.14
C VAL A 91 19.50 -23.12 -8.15
N LYS A 92 18.92 -22.86 -6.98
CA LYS A 92 17.66 -22.13 -6.87
C LYS A 92 17.84 -20.65 -7.26
N ALA A 93 18.90 -20.00 -6.79
CA ALA A 93 19.17 -18.60 -7.10
C ALA A 93 19.43 -18.37 -8.60
N THR A 94 20.22 -19.22 -9.23
CA THR A 94 20.46 -19.15 -10.68
C THR A 94 19.19 -19.39 -11.50
N LYS A 95 18.32 -20.34 -11.10
CA LYS A 95 16.98 -20.52 -11.72
C LYS A 95 16.07 -19.29 -11.59
N LEU A 96 16.26 -18.48 -10.55
CA LEU A 96 15.49 -17.25 -10.30
C LEU A 96 16.11 -16.02 -10.98
N GLY A 97 17.18 -16.20 -11.76
CA GLY A 97 17.78 -15.16 -12.59
C GLY A 97 19.07 -14.56 -12.03
N ALA A 98 19.64 -15.06 -10.93
CA ALA A 98 20.98 -14.65 -10.52
C ALA A 98 22.02 -15.09 -11.58
N GLN A 99 22.99 -14.23 -11.88
CA GLN A 99 24.01 -14.50 -12.88
C GLN A 99 25.05 -15.51 -12.40
N ASP A 100 25.45 -15.38 -11.14
CA ASP A 100 26.46 -16.23 -10.53
C ASP A 100 26.24 -16.31 -9.01
N PHE A 101 26.86 -17.31 -8.39
CA PHE A 101 26.84 -17.57 -6.96
C PHE A 101 28.28 -17.70 -6.43
N ILE A 102 28.62 -16.88 -5.44
CA ILE A 102 29.92 -16.85 -4.79
C ILE A 102 29.78 -17.28 -3.32
N GLU A 103 30.48 -18.35 -2.95
CA GLU A 103 30.51 -18.84 -1.59
C GLU A 103 31.50 -18.03 -0.72
N LYS A 104 31.06 -17.60 0.47
CA LYS A 104 31.93 -17.00 1.49
C LYS A 104 32.58 -18.13 2.32
N PRO A 105 33.88 -18.06 2.66
CA PRO A 105 34.81 -16.98 2.35
C PRO A 105 35.32 -17.05 0.90
N PHE A 106 35.32 -15.91 0.21
CA PHE A 106 35.78 -15.79 -1.18
C PHE A 106 37.15 -15.12 -1.27
N SER A 107 37.90 -15.43 -2.33
CA SER A 107 39.08 -14.64 -2.70
C SER A 107 38.63 -13.39 -3.47
N LEU A 108 39.29 -12.27 -3.19
CA LEU A 108 38.98 -10.97 -3.81
C LEU A 108 39.13 -11.01 -5.34
N GLU A 109 40.13 -11.75 -5.82
CA GLU A 109 40.40 -12.00 -7.24
C GLU A 109 39.21 -12.69 -7.92
N ARG A 110 38.55 -13.64 -7.24
CA ARG A 110 37.38 -14.36 -7.76
C ARG A 110 36.18 -13.45 -7.90
N ILE A 111 35.96 -12.54 -6.94
CA ILE A 111 34.86 -11.56 -7.02
C ILE A 111 35.08 -10.59 -8.18
N ILE A 112 36.29 -10.03 -8.33
CA ILE A 112 36.58 -9.11 -9.43
C ILE A 112 36.36 -9.81 -10.78
N GLN A 113 36.83 -11.05 -10.93
CA GLN A 113 36.63 -11.83 -12.15
C GLN A 113 35.14 -12.04 -12.47
N SER A 114 34.34 -12.46 -11.49
CA SER A 114 32.89 -12.64 -11.69
C SER A 114 32.19 -11.31 -12.00
N ILE A 115 32.56 -10.20 -11.34
CA ILE A 115 32.01 -8.87 -11.63
C ILE A 115 32.34 -8.45 -13.07
N GLU A 116 33.60 -8.57 -13.49
CA GLU A 116 34.01 -8.24 -14.85
C GLU A 116 33.32 -9.11 -15.89
N GLU A 117 33.14 -10.41 -15.62
CA GLU A 117 32.44 -11.32 -16.53
C GLU A 117 30.96 -10.94 -16.66
N VAL A 118 30.28 -10.70 -15.54
CA VAL A 118 28.87 -10.26 -15.53
C VAL A 118 28.70 -8.93 -16.26
N LEU A 119 29.55 -7.94 -15.99
CA LEU A 119 29.50 -6.65 -16.67
C LEU A 119 29.87 -6.75 -18.15
N ARG A 120 30.89 -7.54 -18.53
CA ARG A 120 31.21 -7.81 -19.95
C ARG A 120 30.06 -8.47 -20.68
N ASN A 121 29.38 -9.44 -20.05
CA ASN A 121 28.22 -10.10 -20.61
C ASN A 121 27.04 -9.15 -20.74
N LYS A 122 26.81 -8.26 -19.77
CA LYS A 122 25.84 -7.15 -19.84
C LYS A 122 26.16 -6.18 -20.99
N HIS A 123 27.43 -5.86 -21.24
CA HIS A 123 27.85 -5.03 -22.37
C HIS A 123 27.76 -5.75 -23.72
N ALA A 124 27.91 -7.08 -23.73
CA ALA A 124 27.75 -7.91 -24.92
C ALA A 124 26.26 -8.15 -25.26
N SER A 125 25.41 -8.31 -24.25
CA SER A 125 23.95 -8.43 -24.37
C SER A 125 23.30 -7.09 -24.70
N SER A 126 23.72 -5.98 -24.10
CA SER A 126 23.26 -4.64 -24.50
C SER A 126 23.70 -4.26 -25.92
N ARG A 127 24.87 -4.73 -26.39
CA ARG A 127 25.28 -4.61 -27.81
C ARG A 127 24.49 -5.52 -28.75
N SER A 128 23.87 -6.59 -28.25
CA SER A 128 23.01 -7.48 -29.05
C SER A 128 21.51 -7.13 -28.95
N GLU A 129 21.08 -6.45 -27.89
CA GLU A 129 19.78 -5.77 -27.73
C GLU A 129 19.76 -4.39 -28.44
N ASP A 130 20.92 -3.81 -28.74
CA ASP A 130 21.10 -2.73 -29.71
C ASP A 130 21.00 -3.20 -31.18
N ARG A 131 20.74 -4.50 -31.44
CA ARG A 131 19.97 -4.81 -32.65
C ARG A 131 18.54 -4.40 -32.35
N PRO A 132 18.00 -3.41 -33.07
CA PRO A 132 16.64 -2.98 -32.84
C PRO A 132 15.76 -4.21 -32.96
N ILE A 133 15.17 -4.64 -31.83
CA ILE A 133 13.84 -5.25 -31.85
C ILE A 133 13.08 -4.34 -32.81
N SER A 134 12.54 -4.94 -33.87
CA SER A 134 11.86 -4.25 -34.96
C SER A 134 10.56 -3.60 -34.46
N LEU A 135 10.68 -2.68 -33.51
CA LEU A 135 9.73 -1.62 -33.23
C LEU A 135 9.90 -0.68 -34.42
N SER A 136 8.89 -0.70 -35.28
CA SER A 136 8.80 0.14 -36.48
C SER A 136 9.21 1.59 -36.16
N LYS A 137 9.67 2.32 -37.19
CA LYS A 137 9.97 3.77 -37.11
C LYS A 137 8.74 4.63 -36.77
N GLU A 138 7.61 4.00 -36.50
CA GLU A 138 6.30 4.59 -36.42
C GLU A 138 5.88 4.78 -34.96
N LEU A 139 5.07 5.82 -34.75
CA LEU A 139 4.41 6.03 -33.48
C LEU A 139 3.53 4.79 -33.23
N PRO A 140 3.45 4.22 -32.00
CA PRO A 140 2.51 3.13 -31.74
C PRO A 140 1.10 3.50 -32.25
N LEU A 141 0.40 2.57 -32.91
CA LEU A 141 -0.89 2.81 -33.58
C LEU A 141 -1.91 3.52 -32.67
N CYS A 142 -1.89 3.18 -31.38
CA CYS A 142 -2.73 3.82 -30.37
C CYS A 142 -2.60 5.35 -30.30
N PHE A 143 -1.41 5.92 -30.56
CA PHE A 143 -1.20 7.37 -30.61
C PHE A 143 -1.48 7.95 -32.00
N GLU A 144 -1.65 7.12 -33.03
CA GLU A 144 -2.10 7.59 -34.34
C GLU A 144 -3.57 8.02 -34.32
N SER A 145 -4.38 7.36 -33.49
CA SER A 145 -5.77 7.75 -33.23
C SER A 145 -5.89 9.15 -32.60
N MET A 146 -4.83 9.62 -31.93
CA MET A 146 -4.75 10.95 -31.33
C MET A 146 -4.23 11.99 -32.33
N VAL A 147 -5.14 12.61 -33.06
CA VAL A 147 -4.82 13.60 -34.10
C VAL A 147 -3.90 14.72 -33.59
N GLU A 148 -4.14 15.23 -32.38
CA GLU A 148 -3.36 16.33 -31.79
C GLU A 148 -1.94 15.89 -31.38
N VAL A 149 -1.81 14.71 -30.77
CA VAL A 149 -0.51 14.12 -30.42
C VAL A 149 0.27 13.83 -31.68
N LYS A 150 -0.33 13.20 -32.70
CA LYS A 150 0.33 12.92 -33.99
C LYS A 150 0.82 14.18 -34.68
N LYS A 151 0.00 15.25 -34.72
CA LYS A 151 0.39 16.56 -35.27
C LYS A 151 1.56 17.17 -34.48
N SER A 152 1.50 17.13 -33.16
CA SER A 152 2.52 17.69 -32.27
C SER A 152 3.84 16.93 -32.37
N VAL A 153 3.81 15.59 -32.42
CA VAL A 153 4.99 14.76 -32.65
C VAL A 153 5.67 15.19 -33.96
N LYS A 154 4.91 15.24 -35.06
CA LYS A 154 5.46 15.66 -36.37
C LYS A 154 6.01 17.09 -36.36
N ALA A 155 5.37 18.01 -35.62
CA ALA A 155 5.82 19.38 -35.49
C ALA A 155 7.12 19.48 -34.67
N PHE A 156 7.18 18.81 -33.53
CA PHE A 156 8.33 18.85 -32.61
C PHE A 156 9.53 18.07 -33.14
N SER A 157 9.34 17.07 -34.00
CA SER A 157 10.43 16.37 -34.67
C SER A 157 11.20 17.25 -35.67
N LYS A 158 10.60 18.32 -36.20
CA LYS A 158 11.23 19.21 -37.21
C LYS A 158 12.26 20.17 -36.64
N ASN A 159 12.22 20.44 -35.33
CA ASN A 159 13.13 21.35 -34.65
C ASN A 159 13.80 20.66 -33.46
N MET A 160 14.82 21.31 -32.88
CA MET A 160 15.55 20.82 -31.71
C MET A 160 15.21 21.62 -30.45
N LYS A 161 14.05 22.30 -30.42
CA LYS A 161 13.60 23.01 -29.22
C LYS A 161 13.39 22.00 -28.08
N PRO A 162 13.54 22.44 -26.82
CA PRO A 162 13.14 21.63 -25.68
C PRO A 162 11.65 21.29 -25.77
N VAL A 163 11.20 20.19 -25.17
CA VAL A 163 9.79 19.75 -25.26
C VAL A 163 9.28 19.36 -23.88
N LEU A 164 8.09 19.80 -23.51
CA LEU A 164 7.43 19.46 -22.25
C LEU A 164 6.21 18.59 -22.50
N LEU A 165 6.15 17.45 -21.81
CA LEU A 165 5.07 16.47 -21.91
C LEU A 165 4.29 16.44 -20.61
N THR A 166 3.01 16.75 -20.67
CA THR A 166 2.12 16.80 -19.50
C THR A 166 1.02 15.75 -19.63
N GLY A 167 0.54 15.23 -18.50
CA GLY A 167 -0.52 14.22 -18.47
C GLY A 167 -0.35 13.28 -17.29
N GLU A 168 -1.36 12.46 -17.02
CA GLU A 168 -1.39 11.56 -15.87
C GLU A 168 -0.28 10.51 -15.90
N SER A 169 -0.07 9.85 -14.76
CA SER A 169 0.89 8.73 -14.69
C SER A 169 0.47 7.61 -15.64
N GLY A 170 1.43 7.01 -16.33
CA GLY A 170 1.18 5.87 -17.22
C GLY A 170 0.55 6.20 -18.59
N THR A 171 0.39 7.46 -18.98
CA THR A 171 -0.15 7.86 -20.30
C THR A 171 0.82 7.68 -21.48
N GLY A 172 2.07 7.28 -21.22
CA GLY A 172 3.07 7.05 -22.28
C GLY A 172 3.90 8.27 -22.69
N LYS A 173 4.02 9.28 -21.81
CA LYS A 173 4.86 10.49 -22.04
C LYS A 173 6.26 10.17 -22.55
N GLU A 174 6.93 9.19 -21.94
CA GLU A 174 8.27 8.79 -22.34
C GLU A 174 8.32 8.21 -23.77
N PHE A 175 7.38 7.34 -24.12
CA PHE A 175 7.28 6.75 -25.46
C PHE A 175 7.10 7.84 -26.52
N ILE A 176 6.29 8.86 -26.23
CA ILE A 176 6.08 10.01 -27.11
C ILE A 176 7.38 10.84 -27.25
N ALA A 177 8.11 11.07 -26.15
CA ALA A 177 9.41 11.74 -26.20
C ALA A 177 10.42 10.99 -27.09
N GLN A 178 10.51 9.67 -26.93
CA GLN A 178 11.37 8.82 -27.76
C GLN A 178 10.94 8.84 -29.22
N ALA A 179 9.64 8.85 -29.52
CA ALA A 179 9.14 8.93 -30.89
C ALA A 179 9.50 10.26 -31.57
N ILE A 180 9.38 11.39 -30.85
CA ILE A 180 9.84 12.70 -31.33
C ILE A 180 11.34 12.66 -31.62
N HIS A 181 12.13 12.08 -30.73
CA HIS A 181 13.58 11.96 -30.89
C HIS A 181 13.96 11.12 -32.12
N ARG A 182 13.34 9.94 -32.30
CA ARG A 182 13.59 9.03 -33.43
C ARG A 182 13.25 9.63 -34.79
N GLN A 183 12.26 10.52 -34.84
CA GLN A 183 11.85 11.26 -36.05
C GLN A 183 12.62 12.58 -36.26
N SER A 184 13.50 12.96 -35.33
CA SER A 184 14.28 14.19 -35.40
C SER A 184 15.55 14.06 -36.24
N ARG A 185 16.20 15.19 -36.53
CA ARG A 185 17.48 15.23 -37.28
C ARG A 185 18.67 14.59 -36.54
N LYS A 186 18.55 14.35 -35.23
CA LYS A 186 19.60 13.82 -34.35
C LYS A 186 19.18 12.50 -33.72
N ASN A 187 18.44 11.68 -34.46
CA ASN A 187 17.90 10.40 -34.01
C ASN A 187 18.97 9.33 -33.71
N ASP A 188 20.20 9.54 -34.17
CA ASP A 188 21.40 8.74 -33.92
C ASP A 188 21.99 8.96 -32.52
N ARG A 189 21.52 9.98 -31.78
CA ARG A 189 22.08 10.36 -30.48
C ARG A 189 21.44 9.60 -29.33
N ALA A 190 22.27 9.28 -28.34
CA ALA A 190 21.84 8.57 -27.15
C ALA A 190 20.74 9.36 -26.41
N PHE A 191 19.66 8.66 -26.07
CA PHE A 191 18.53 9.20 -25.32
C PHE A 191 18.66 8.79 -23.85
N VAL A 192 19.17 9.69 -23.02
CA VAL A 192 19.46 9.45 -21.60
C VAL A 192 18.29 9.89 -20.74
N LYS A 193 17.82 9.01 -19.87
CA LYS A 193 16.66 9.27 -18.99
C LYS A 193 17.15 9.63 -17.59
N ILE A 194 16.52 10.63 -16.99
CA ILE A 194 16.80 11.11 -15.64
C ILE A 194 15.48 11.34 -14.92
N ASN A 195 15.28 10.67 -13.79
CA ASN A 195 14.16 10.96 -12.91
C ASN A 195 14.56 12.02 -11.87
N CYS A 196 13.88 13.17 -11.91
CA CYS A 196 14.20 14.31 -11.06
C CYS A 196 13.74 14.14 -9.61
N SER A 197 12.83 13.18 -9.32
CA SER A 197 12.33 12.93 -7.97
C SER A 197 13.32 12.14 -7.10
N PHE A 198 14.20 11.34 -7.70
CA PHE A 198 15.01 10.37 -6.96
C PHE A 198 16.52 10.62 -7.02
N ARG A 199 16.98 11.54 -7.89
CA ARG A 199 18.41 11.89 -7.98
C ARG A 199 18.75 13.12 -7.13
N GLN A 200 19.88 13.05 -6.44
CA GLN A 200 20.44 14.20 -5.73
C GLN A 200 20.72 15.37 -6.70
N ALA A 201 20.44 16.60 -6.26
CA ALA A 201 20.57 17.81 -7.08
C ALA A 201 21.98 17.98 -7.70
N ARG A 202 23.04 17.54 -7.01
CA ARG A 202 24.42 17.59 -7.52
C ARG A 202 24.67 16.66 -8.71
N SER A 203 24.03 15.48 -8.73
CA SER A 203 24.12 14.51 -9.84
C SER A 203 23.34 15.00 -11.07
N ILE A 204 22.14 15.54 -10.86
CA ILE A 204 21.39 16.18 -11.94
C ILE A 204 22.17 17.36 -12.52
N HIS A 205 22.82 18.16 -11.67
CA HIS A 205 23.65 19.28 -12.10
C HIS A 205 24.82 18.85 -12.98
N SER A 206 25.55 17.78 -12.62
CA SER A 206 26.72 17.33 -13.38
C SER A 206 26.38 16.72 -14.74
N LEU A 207 25.15 16.19 -14.90
CA LEU A 207 24.64 15.67 -16.16
C LEU A 207 24.09 16.75 -17.09
N LEU A 208 23.54 17.83 -16.52
CA LEU A 208 22.94 18.92 -17.30
C LEU A 208 23.93 20.02 -17.68
N PHE A 209 24.86 20.40 -16.79
CA PHE A 209 25.66 21.62 -16.96
C PHE A 209 27.16 21.34 -17.04
N LYS A 210 27.86 22.05 -17.93
CA LYS A 210 29.33 22.02 -17.99
C LYS A 210 29.92 22.71 -16.75
N ARG A 211 31.03 22.16 -16.23
CA ARG A 211 31.78 22.75 -15.11
C ARG A 211 32.59 23.95 -15.64
N SER A 212 32.46 25.10 -15.00
CA SER A 212 33.27 26.29 -15.27
C SER A 212 34.66 26.13 -14.66
N GLU A 213 35.55 25.39 -15.31
CA GLU A 213 36.99 25.43 -14.98
C GLU A 213 37.83 25.81 -16.21
N LYS A 214 38.77 26.73 -15.96
CA LYS A 214 39.70 27.28 -16.95
C LYS A 214 40.56 26.17 -17.56
N ALA A 215 40.69 26.25 -18.89
CA ALA A 215 41.75 25.73 -19.75
C ALA A 215 42.65 24.61 -19.19
N ASN A 216 42.53 23.43 -19.82
CA ASN A 216 43.55 22.40 -20.09
C ASN A 216 43.18 21.00 -19.59
N SER A 217 42.33 20.32 -20.35
CA SER A 217 42.50 18.90 -20.65
C SER A 217 41.66 18.58 -21.88
N SER A 218 42.29 17.84 -22.78
CA SER A 218 41.80 17.29 -24.07
C SER A 218 40.33 17.50 -24.43
N ARG A 219 40.10 17.92 -25.69
CA ARG A 219 38.87 17.70 -26.45
C ARG A 219 38.53 16.20 -26.49
N GLN A 220 38.06 15.62 -25.38
CA GLN A 220 37.21 14.46 -25.44
C GLN A 220 35.91 14.99 -26.04
N MET A 221 35.65 14.66 -27.30
CA MET A 221 34.33 14.77 -27.91
C MET A 221 33.36 14.02 -27.01
N ARG A 222 32.78 14.70 -26.00
CA ARG A 222 31.68 14.15 -25.23
C ARG A 222 30.55 13.97 -26.24
N GLU A 223 30.10 12.74 -26.39
CA GLU A 223 29.02 12.37 -27.28
C GLU A 223 27.83 13.33 -27.07
N GLU A 224 27.31 13.88 -28.16
CA GLU A 224 26.07 14.66 -28.13
C GLU A 224 24.94 13.75 -27.62
N LYS A 225 24.30 14.14 -26.52
CA LYS A 225 23.23 13.36 -25.87
C LYS A 225 21.94 14.15 -25.82
N VAL A 226 20.82 13.45 -25.90
CA VAL A 226 19.48 13.97 -25.63
C VAL A 226 19.09 13.51 -24.24
N ILE A 227 18.60 14.43 -23.40
CA ILE A 227 18.20 14.11 -22.03
C ILE A 227 16.68 14.21 -21.89
N TYR A 228 16.09 13.22 -21.23
CA TYR A 228 14.70 13.22 -20.79
C TYR A 228 14.63 13.34 -19.28
N LEU A 229 14.03 14.42 -18.80
CA LEU A 229 13.81 14.75 -17.39
C LEU A 229 12.38 14.37 -17.00
N SER A 230 12.18 13.24 -16.32
CA SER A 230 10.88 12.91 -15.75
C SER A 230 10.67 13.60 -14.40
N ASN A 231 9.42 13.97 -14.11
CA ASN A 231 9.01 14.67 -12.89
C ASN A 231 9.74 16.00 -12.70
N ILE A 232 9.76 16.85 -13.73
CA ILE A 232 10.46 18.14 -13.69
C ILE A 232 10.02 19.04 -12.53
N GLU A 233 8.80 18.88 -12.04
CA GLU A 233 8.28 19.55 -10.84
C GLU A 233 9.10 19.28 -9.56
N SER A 234 9.83 18.16 -9.51
CA SER A 234 10.63 17.75 -8.35
C SER A 234 12.03 18.40 -8.32
N LEU A 235 12.41 19.14 -9.36
CA LEU A 235 13.70 19.85 -9.37
C LEU A 235 13.74 20.91 -8.25
N SER A 236 14.89 21.02 -7.57
CA SER A 236 15.13 22.12 -6.63
C SER A 236 15.03 23.49 -7.31
N LYS A 237 14.59 24.53 -6.59
CA LYS A 237 14.45 25.90 -7.11
C LYS A 237 15.69 26.41 -7.84
N GLY A 238 16.88 26.19 -7.26
CA GLY A 238 18.15 26.59 -7.88
C GLY A 238 18.48 25.83 -9.17
N LEU A 239 18.05 24.57 -9.32
CA LEU A 239 18.19 23.86 -10.59
C LEU A 239 17.17 24.34 -11.63
N GLN A 240 15.95 24.70 -11.21
CA GLN A 240 14.95 25.28 -12.10
C GLN A 240 15.43 26.63 -12.67
N GLU A 241 16.03 27.48 -11.84
CA GLU A 241 16.63 28.76 -12.24
C GLU A 241 17.77 28.57 -13.25
N LYS A 242 18.71 27.67 -12.96
CA LYS A 242 19.83 27.36 -13.87
C LYS A 242 19.36 26.76 -15.19
N LEU A 243 18.36 25.87 -15.16
CA LEU A 243 17.80 25.28 -16.36
C LEU A 243 17.06 26.33 -17.19
N THR A 244 16.37 27.27 -16.53
CA THR A 244 15.73 28.42 -17.20
C THR A 244 16.77 29.25 -17.94
N GLU A 245 17.88 29.61 -17.27
CA GLU A 245 18.94 30.40 -17.87
C GLU A 245 19.56 29.69 -19.09
N ALA A 246 19.81 28.39 -18.98
CA ALA A 246 20.46 27.63 -20.03
C ALA A 246 19.54 27.24 -21.21
N LEU A 247 18.21 27.24 -21.01
CA LEU A 247 17.23 27.02 -22.08
C LEU A 247 16.81 28.31 -22.81
N ARG A 248 17.20 29.50 -22.31
CA ARG A 248 16.90 30.76 -23.00
C ARG A 248 17.61 30.80 -24.37
N PRO A 249 16.94 31.31 -25.42
CA PRO A 249 17.58 31.55 -26.69
C PRO A 249 18.76 32.54 -26.51
N ASN A 250 19.88 32.30 -27.20
CA ASN A 250 21.22 32.91 -27.08
C ASN A 250 21.32 34.46 -27.19
N GLY A 251 20.25 35.23 -26.97
CA GLY A 251 20.18 36.68 -27.20
C GLY A 251 20.21 37.59 -25.96
N SER A 252 20.24 37.08 -24.72
CA SER A 252 20.29 37.93 -23.52
C SER A 252 21.27 37.41 -22.47
N GLN A 253 22.56 37.52 -22.75
CA GLN A 253 23.60 37.25 -21.75
C GLN A 253 23.73 38.47 -20.81
N SER A 254 23.46 38.27 -19.52
CA SER A 254 23.63 39.30 -18.47
C SER A 254 24.33 38.76 -17.21
N THR A 255 25.09 37.67 -17.33
CA THR A 255 25.85 37.06 -16.22
C THR A 255 27.25 36.67 -16.72
N ASP A 256 28.27 36.93 -15.90
CA ASP A 256 29.71 36.80 -16.21
C ASP A 256 30.20 35.36 -16.53
N THR A 257 29.32 34.36 -16.46
CA THR A 257 29.63 32.97 -16.84
C THR A 257 28.42 32.31 -17.51
N PRO A 258 28.45 32.04 -18.83
CA PRO A 258 27.34 31.37 -19.50
C PRO A 258 27.23 29.92 -19.03
N LEU A 259 26.07 29.56 -18.44
CA LEU A 259 25.72 28.18 -18.12
C LEU A 259 25.41 27.42 -19.42
N GLU A 260 26.35 26.59 -19.86
CA GLU A 260 26.18 25.78 -21.07
C GLU A 260 25.62 24.39 -20.75
N LEU A 261 24.55 24.00 -21.46
CA LEU A 261 24.00 22.65 -21.39
C LEU A 261 24.94 21.64 -22.05
N ILE A 262 25.12 20.50 -21.39
CA ILE A 262 25.71 19.30 -21.99
C ILE A 262 24.76 18.65 -23.01
N PRO A 263 23.44 18.48 -22.75
CA PRO A 263 22.56 17.87 -23.73
C PRO A 263 22.30 18.78 -24.94
N ILE A 264 22.25 18.18 -26.13
CA ILE A 264 21.86 18.87 -27.37
C ILE A 264 20.34 19.13 -27.46
N ARG A 265 19.55 18.44 -26.64
CA ARG A 265 18.10 18.60 -26.53
C ARG A 265 17.60 18.09 -25.18
N VAL A 266 16.63 18.80 -24.62
CA VAL A 266 15.98 18.43 -23.36
C VAL A 266 14.51 18.12 -23.62
N PHE A 267 14.07 16.94 -23.22
CA PHE A 267 12.67 16.61 -23.02
C PHE A 267 12.38 16.65 -21.53
N ALA A 268 11.20 17.14 -21.16
CA ALA A 268 10.74 17.17 -19.78
C ALA A 268 9.35 16.55 -19.69
N SER A 269 9.01 15.94 -18.56
CA SER A 269 7.64 15.51 -18.29
C SER A 269 7.19 15.82 -16.88
N SER A 270 5.88 16.02 -16.73
CA SER A 270 5.24 16.23 -15.43
C SER A 270 3.91 15.47 -15.34
N THR A 271 3.61 14.97 -14.15
CA THR A 271 2.30 14.41 -13.78
C THR A 271 1.42 15.42 -13.03
N LYS A 272 1.97 16.58 -12.64
CA LYS A 272 1.24 17.63 -11.91
C LYS A 272 0.93 18.80 -12.85
N ASP A 273 -0.04 19.63 -12.43
CA ASP A 273 -0.31 20.90 -13.11
C ASP A 273 0.77 21.94 -12.77
N LEU A 274 1.72 22.11 -13.70
CA LEU A 274 2.82 23.06 -13.56
C LEU A 274 2.35 24.53 -13.51
N LYS A 275 1.20 24.88 -14.10
CA LYS A 275 0.64 26.23 -14.02
C LYS A 275 0.16 26.53 -12.61
N SER A 276 -0.54 25.57 -12.00
CA SER A 276 -0.97 25.65 -10.59
C SER A 276 0.23 25.72 -9.63
N LEU A 277 1.27 24.92 -9.86
CA LEU A 277 2.50 24.95 -9.05
C LEU A 277 3.26 26.28 -9.18
N ALA A 278 3.28 26.87 -10.38
CA ALA A 278 3.87 28.19 -10.60
C ALA A 278 3.11 29.28 -9.85
N ALA A 279 1.77 29.26 -9.88
CA ALA A 279 0.93 30.19 -9.11
C ALA A 279 1.16 30.10 -7.60
N LYS A 280 1.50 28.90 -7.10
CA LYS A 280 1.84 28.65 -5.69
C LYS A 280 3.31 28.94 -5.34
N GLY A 281 4.13 29.41 -6.29
CA GLY A 281 5.56 29.69 -6.10
C GLY A 281 6.45 28.45 -5.93
N GLN A 282 5.92 27.25 -6.25
CA GLN A 282 6.60 25.96 -6.15
C GLN A 282 7.32 25.56 -7.45
N PHE A 283 6.99 26.21 -8.56
CA PHE A 283 7.66 26.02 -9.86
C PHE A 283 8.03 27.37 -10.48
N HIS A 284 9.21 27.46 -11.09
CA HIS A 284 9.73 28.72 -11.62
C HIS A 284 8.97 29.12 -12.89
N PRO A 285 8.25 30.27 -12.92
CA PRO A 285 7.39 30.64 -14.05
C PRO A 285 8.14 30.74 -15.37
N ALA A 286 9.34 31.32 -15.36
CA ALA A 286 10.15 31.45 -16.57
C ALA A 286 10.66 30.10 -17.13
N LEU A 287 10.74 29.04 -16.31
CA LEU A 287 11.06 27.70 -16.81
C LEU A 287 9.88 27.16 -17.62
N LEU A 288 8.65 27.38 -17.13
CA LEU A 288 7.44 27.00 -17.85
C LEU A 288 7.32 27.74 -19.19
N GLU A 289 7.64 29.05 -19.20
CA GLU A 289 7.67 29.86 -20.41
C GLU A 289 8.67 29.34 -21.46
N ALA A 290 9.82 28.81 -21.03
CA ALA A 290 10.83 28.24 -21.93
C ALA A 290 10.30 27.04 -22.74
N PHE A 291 9.24 26.36 -22.25
CA PHE A 291 8.61 25.22 -22.93
C PHE A 291 7.28 25.57 -23.63
N ASN A 292 6.80 26.82 -23.54
CA ASN A 292 5.42 27.18 -23.90
C ASN A 292 5.07 26.83 -25.37
N ASP A 293 5.98 27.11 -26.31
CA ASP A 293 5.84 26.79 -27.75
C ASP A 293 5.98 25.30 -28.09
N SER A 294 6.27 24.47 -27.10
CA SER A 294 6.72 23.08 -27.23
C SER A 294 6.14 22.17 -26.16
N THR A 295 4.97 22.52 -25.63
CA THR A 295 4.26 21.74 -24.62
C THR A 295 3.20 20.88 -25.31
N LEU A 296 3.15 19.59 -24.94
CA LEU A 296 2.15 18.64 -25.39
C LEU A 296 1.45 18.02 -24.19
N PHE A 297 0.13 18.14 -24.16
CA PHE A 297 -0.72 17.43 -23.22
C PHE A 297 -1.10 16.07 -23.81
N ILE A 298 -0.98 15.03 -22.99
CA ILE A 298 -1.33 13.66 -23.35
C ILE A 298 -2.56 13.30 -22.53
N PRO A 299 -3.72 13.08 -23.18
CA PRO A 299 -4.95 12.79 -22.48
C PRO A 299 -4.85 11.44 -21.74
N PRO A 300 -5.64 11.25 -20.68
CA PRO A 300 -5.76 9.96 -19.99
C PRO A 300 -6.58 8.96 -20.81
N LEU A 301 -6.33 7.66 -20.60
CA LEU A 301 -6.88 6.54 -21.38
C LEU A 301 -8.42 6.52 -21.41
N ARG A 302 -9.06 6.95 -20.34
CA ARG A 302 -10.52 7.10 -20.24
C ARG A 302 -11.14 8.09 -21.22
N ASP A 303 -10.37 9.08 -21.70
CA ASP A 303 -10.86 10.08 -22.65
C ASP A 303 -10.79 9.57 -24.09
N TYR A 304 -10.18 8.39 -24.32
CA TYR A 304 -10.03 7.77 -25.64
C TYR A 304 -10.17 6.24 -25.59
N THR A 305 -11.20 5.75 -24.89
CA THR A 305 -11.47 4.30 -24.72
C THR A 305 -11.57 3.52 -26.03
N GLY A 306 -11.91 4.18 -27.15
CA GLY A 306 -11.94 3.57 -28.48
C GLY A 306 -10.60 2.98 -28.95
N SER A 307 -9.47 3.40 -28.38
CA SER A 307 -8.14 2.87 -28.71
C SER A 307 -7.72 1.67 -27.83
N ILE A 308 -8.50 1.31 -26.80
CA ILE A 308 -8.19 0.20 -25.88
C ILE A 308 -8.13 -1.15 -26.60
N PRO A 309 -9.06 -1.50 -27.51
CA PRO A 309 -8.98 -2.78 -28.20
C PRO A 309 -7.72 -2.93 -29.06
N GLU A 310 -7.33 -1.85 -29.74
CA GLU A 310 -6.10 -1.81 -30.55
C GLU A 310 -4.86 -1.93 -29.67
N LEU A 311 -4.78 -1.15 -28.59
CA LEU A 311 -3.72 -1.24 -27.58
C LEU A 311 -3.54 -2.66 -27.00
N ALA A 312 -4.65 -3.32 -26.71
CA ALA A 312 -4.63 -4.64 -26.10
C ALA A 312 -4.17 -5.71 -27.09
N ASN A 313 -4.62 -5.62 -28.35
CA ASN A 313 -4.21 -6.54 -29.41
C ASN A 313 -2.74 -6.33 -29.82
N ASP A 314 -2.29 -5.09 -29.97
CA ASP A 314 -0.89 -4.76 -30.27
C ASP A 314 0.04 -5.35 -29.19
N TYR A 315 -0.33 -5.19 -27.92
CA TYR A 315 0.45 -5.72 -26.82
C TYR A 315 0.46 -7.24 -26.78
N LEU A 316 -0.66 -7.89 -27.12
CA LEU A 316 -0.73 -9.34 -27.22
C LEU A 316 0.17 -9.89 -28.34
N GLU A 317 0.19 -9.23 -29.50
CA GLU A 317 1.12 -9.58 -30.58
C GLU A 317 2.59 -9.37 -30.20
N GLU A 318 2.90 -8.30 -29.47
CA GLU A 318 4.24 -8.03 -28.93
C GLU A 318 4.68 -9.20 -28.04
N ILE A 319 3.84 -9.59 -27.07
CA ILE A 319 4.13 -10.68 -26.15
C ILE A 319 4.25 -12.03 -26.88
N ARG A 320 3.44 -12.30 -27.91
CA ARG A 320 3.59 -13.53 -28.72
C ARG A 320 4.91 -13.64 -29.45
N LYS A 321 5.48 -12.51 -29.89
CA LYS A 321 6.76 -12.51 -30.59
C LYS A 321 7.93 -12.72 -29.63
N THR A 322 7.81 -12.26 -28.39
CA THR A 322 8.88 -12.33 -27.39
C THR A 322 8.77 -13.53 -26.45
N GLN A 323 7.57 -14.08 -26.24
CA GLN A 323 7.28 -15.15 -25.29
C GLN A 323 6.51 -16.26 -25.99
N ASN A 324 6.82 -17.51 -25.63
CA ASN A 324 6.14 -18.68 -26.17
C ASN A 324 4.80 -18.90 -25.44
N THR A 325 3.81 -18.05 -25.72
CA THR A 325 2.47 -18.09 -25.09
C THR A 325 1.45 -18.81 -25.96
N SER A 326 0.51 -19.51 -25.32
CA SER A 326 -0.62 -20.23 -25.91
C SER A 326 -1.85 -19.34 -26.18
N VAL A 327 -1.86 -18.11 -25.64
CA VAL A 327 -2.99 -17.17 -25.76
C VAL A 327 -3.04 -16.55 -27.17
N SER A 328 -4.07 -16.90 -27.93
CA SER A 328 -4.30 -16.50 -29.32
C SER A 328 -5.32 -15.37 -29.53
N GLU A 329 -6.09 -14.96 -28.52
CA GLU A 329 -7.07 -13.86 -28.68
C GLU A 329 -7.51 -13.23 -27.33
N ILE A 330 -8.04 -12.00 -27.37
CA ILE A 330 -8.80 -11.40 -26.26
C ILE A 330 -10.28 -11.49 -26.62
N GLY A 331 -11.06 -12.12 -25.74
CA GLY A 331 -12.50 -12.29 -25.90
C GLY A 331 -13.25 -10.96 -25.98
N LYS A 332 -14.38 -10.96 -26.69
CA LYS A 332 -15.21 -9.74 -26.86
C LYS A 332 -15.76 -9.22 -25.53
N ASP A 333 -16.06 -10.13 -24.60
CA ASP A 333 -16.47 -9.85 -23.23
C ASP A 333 -15.35 -9.17 -22.43
N ALA A 334 -14.12 -9.68 -22.54
CA ALA A 334 -12.93 -9.07 -21.95
C ALA A 334 -12.67 -7.68 -22.54
N LEU A 335 -12.73 -7.51 -23.86
CA LEU A 335 -12.60 -6.20 -24.51
C LEU A 335 -13.66 -5.21 -24.04
N ALA A 336 -14.92 -5.65 -23.91
CA ALA A 336 -16.00 -4.81 -23.40
C ALA A 336 -15.75 -4.37 -21.95
N ALA A 337 -15.26 -5.27 -21.10
CA ALA A 337 -14.86 -4.95 -19.73
C ALA A 337 -13.70 -3.94 -19.69
N LEU A 338 -12.64 -4.19 -20.48
CA LEU A 338 -11.50 -3.28 -20.60
C LEU A 338 -11.92 -1.87 -21.06
N CYS A 339 -12.90 -1.75 -21.97
CA CYS A 339 -13.38 -0.45 -22.45
C CYS A 339 -14.25 0.32 -21.43
N ARG A 340 -14.86 -0.37 -20.46
CA ARG A 340 -15.72 0.25 -19.43
C ARG A 340 -14.93 0.79 -18.24
N TYR A 341 -13.74 0.25 -17.98
CA TYR A 341 -12.91 0.63 -16.85
C TYR A 341 -12.26 2.01 -17.04
N THR A 342 -12.01 2.71 -15.93
CA THR A 342 -11.55 4.11 -15.92
C THR A 342 -10.04 4.28 -16.05
N TRP A 343 -9.26 3.20 -15.90
CA TRP A 343 -7.80 3.16 -16.08
C TRP A 343 -7.02 4.26 -15.34
N PRO A 344 -7.06 4.32 -13.99
CA PRO A 344 -6.31 5.31 -13.20
C PRO A 344 -4.79 5.28 -13.45
N GLY A 345 -4.21 4.11 -13.78
CA GLY A 345 -2.81 3.96 -14.17
C GLY A 345 -2.59 3.94 -15.70
N ASN A 346 -3.62 4.30 -16.47
CA ASN A 346 -3.59 4.49 -17.92
C ASN A 346 -3.00 3.28 -18.67
N VAL A 347 -2.20 3.51 -19.72
CA VAL A 347 -1.63 2.44 -20.57
C VAL A 347 -0.68 1.53 -19.79
N LYS A 348 -0.01 2.05 -18.76
CA LYS A 348 0.87 1.25 -17.89
C LYS A 348 0.09 0.19 -17.11
N GLU A 349 -1.05 0.57 -16.54
CA GLU A 349 -1.96 -0.36 -15.86
C GLU A 349 -2.56 -1.37 -16.85
N LEU A 350 -3.04 -0.90 -18.02
CA LEU A 350 -3.58 -1.78 -19.06
C LEU A 350 -2.59 -2.89 -19.46
N ARG A 351 -1.33 -2.51 -19.74
CA ARG A 351 -0.28 -3.49 -20.05
C ARG A 351 -0.07 -4.46 -18.89
N SER A 352 0.06 -3.97 -17.67
CA SER A 352 0.26 -4.81 -16.48
C SER A 352 -0.87 -5.82 -16.26
N VAL A 353 -2.12 -5.40 -16.47
CA VAL A 353 -3.29 -6.27 -16.37
C VAL A 353 -3.22 -7.36 -17.45
N LEU A 354 -2.96 -6.98 -18.70
CA LEU A 354 -2.84 -7.93 -19.80
C LEU A 354 -1.66 -8.90 -19.60
N SER A 355 -0.49 -8.44 -19.16
CA SER A 355 0.67 -9.30 -18.85
C SER A 355 0.29 -10.37 -17.83
N LYS A 356 -0.40 -9.96 -16.76
CA LYS A 356 -0.83 -10.86 -15.69
C LYS A 356 -1.85 -11.87 -16.20
N SER A 357 -2.86 -11.44 -16.95
CA SER A 357 -3.87 -12.33 -17.53
C SER A 357 -3.25 -13.34 -18.52
N ILE A 358 -2.25 -12.94 -19.31
CA ILE A 358 -1.51 -13.85 -20.21
C ILE A 358 -0.69 -14.86 -19.40
N LEU A 359 -0.03 -14.44 -18.31
CA LEU A 359 0.77 -15.31 -17.45
C LEU A 359 -0.06 -16.31 -16.65
N THR A 360 -1.29 -15.96 -16.27
CA THR A 360 -2.20 -16.89 -15.56
C THR A 360 -2.96 -17.80 -16.52
N GLY A 361 -3.09 -17.40 -17.78
CA GLY A 361 -3.83 -18.09 -18.84
C GLY A 361 -3.05 -19.14 -19.63
N VAL A 362 -1.98 -19.74 -19.09
CA VAL A 362 -1.03 -20.63 -19.82
C VAL A 362 -1.71 -21.82 -20.54
N ASN A 363 -2.93 -22.18 -20.16
CA ASN A 363 -3.70 -23.27 -20.77
C ASN A 363 -4.95 -22.81 -21.57
N GLN A 364 -5.10 -21.50 -21.83
CA GLN A 364 -6.27 -20.94 -22.52
C GLN A 364 -5.84 -20.25 -23.83
N GLN A 365 -6.63 -20.44 -24.89
CA GLN A 365 -6.41 -19.74 -26.18
C GLN A 365 -7.00 -18.32 -26.19
N THR A 366 -7.97 -18.01 -25.32
CA THR A 366 -8.68 -16.73 -25.33
C THR A 366 -8.80 -16.17 -23.92
N ILE A 367 -8.47 -14.90 -23.72
CA ILE A 367 -8.70 -14.18 -22.46
C ILE A 367 -10.18 -13.81 -22.37
N SER A 368 -10.90 -14.38 -21.41
CA SER A 368 -12.29 -14.04 -21.11
C SER A 368 -12.38 -12.93 -20.07
N ALA A 369 -13.57 -12.36 -19.87
CA ALA A 369 -13.77 -11.31 -18.86
C ALA A 369 -13.39 -11.77 -17.44
N GLN A 370 -13.60 -13.05 -17.12
CA GLN A 370 -13.31 -13.61 -15.80
C GLN A 370 -11.79 -13.75 -15.53
N ASP A 371 -10.98 -13.76 -16.58
CA ASP A 371 -9.51 -13.81 -16.48
C ASP A 371 -8.91 -12.40 -16.21
N LEU A 372 -9.75 -11.36 -16.26
CA LEU A 372 -9.38 -10.02 -15.83
C LEU A 372 -9.60 -9.86 -14.31
N PRO A 373 -8.89 -8.91 -13.66
CA PRO A 373 -9.20 -8.51 -12.29
C PRO A 373 -10.69 -8.17 -12.11
N ALA A 374 -11.27 -8.59 -10.98
CA ALA A 374 -12.69 -8.38 -10.65
C ALA A 374 -13.11 -6.90 -10.76
N GLU A 375 -12.19 -6.00 -10.44
CA GLU A 375 -12.34 -4.56 -10.52
C GLU A 375 -12.66 -4.04 -11.95
N ILE A 376 -12.31 -4.81 -12.99
CA ILE A 376 -12.42 -4.45 -14.41
C ILE A 376 -13.66 -5.08 -15.07
N TRP A 377 -14.03 -6.32 -14.69
CA TRP A 377 -15.18 -7.01 -15.31
C TRP A 377 -16.48 -6.93 -14.50
N GLN A 378 -16.44 -6.58 -13.21
CA GLN A 378 -17.66 -6.34 -12.43
C GLN A 378 -18.19 -4.92 -12.71
N PRO A 379 -19.49 -4.76 -13.05
CA PRO A 379 -20.07 -3.44 -13.28
C PRO A 379 -20.07 -2.62 -11.99
N GLN A 380 -19.48 -1.41 -12.02
CA GLN A 380 -19.36 -0.50 -10.86
C GLN A 380 -20.68 0.21 -10.46
N VAL A 381 -21.83 -0.33 -10.83
CA VAL A 381 -23.12 0.15 -10.35
C VAL A 381 -23.91 -1.05 -9.82
N GLU A 382 -23.63 -1.43 -8.57
CA GLU A 382 -24.61 -2.17 -7.78
C GLU A 382 -25.67 -1.17 -7.29
N VAL A 383 -26.81 -1.09 -7.99
CA VAL A 383 -28.03 -0.58 -7.36
C VAL A 383 -28.58 -1.72 -6.51
N LYS A 384 -28.11 -1.85 -5.27
CA LYS A 384 -28.50 -2.94 -4.35
C LYS A 384 -29.99 -2.95 -3.99
N ASP A 385 -30.72 -1.87 -4.24
CA ASP A 385 -32.08 -1.69 -3.71
C ASP A 385 -33.22 -1.92 -4.74
N ILE A 386 -32.94 -2.39 -5.96
CA ILE A 386 -33.99 -2.68 -6.99
C ILE A 386 -34.23 -4.20 -7.15
N GLU A 387 -33.40 -5.06 -6.57
CA GLU A 387 -33.64 -6.51 -6.61
C GLU A 387 -34.89 -6.86 -5.77
N GLY A 388 -36.04 -6.98 -6.43
CA GLY A 388 -37.32 -7.38 -5.82
C GLY A 388 -38.56 -6.57 -6.23
N THR A 389 -38.45 -5.52 -7.05
CA THR A 389 -39.63 -4.74 -7.49
C THR A 389 -40.22 -5.31 -8.79
N GLU A 390 -41.51 -5.64 -8.81
CA GLU A 390 -42.20 -6.27 -9.96
C GLU A 390 -42.87 -5.24 -10.89
N SER A 391 -42.94 -3.96 -10.48
CA SER A 391 -43.53 -2.89 -11.30
C SER A 391 -42.79 -1.54 -11.20
N ILE A 392 -42.97 -0.69 -12.21
CA ILE A 392 -42.43 0.69 -12.25
C ILE A 392 -42.92 1.50 -11.05
N VAL A 393 -44.16 1.29 -10.62
CA VAL A 393 -44.75 2.00 -9.47
C VAL A 393 -44.04 1.62 -8.17
N GLU A 394 -43.64 0.36 -8.01
CA GLU A 394 -42.88 -0.09 -6.83
C GLU A 394 -41.45 0.46 -6.84
N ALA A 395 -40.79 0.47 -8.00
CA ALA A 395 -39.46 1.04 -8.15
C ALA A 395 -39.44 2.55 -7.85
N GLU A 396 -40.46 3.30 -8.29
CA GLU A 396 -40.62 4.72 -7.97
C GLU A 396 -40.85 4.95 -6.47
N LEU A 397 -41.61 4.09 -5.81
CA LEU A 397 -41.85 4.17 -4.35
C LEU A 397 -40.57 3.90 -3.55
N VAL A 398 -39.79 2.88 -3.94
CA VAL A 398 -38.51 2.54 -3.29
C VAL A 398 -37.50 3.66 -3.50
N TRP A 399 -37.39 4.20 -4.72
CA TRP A 399 -36.52 5.34 -4.99
C TRP A 399 -36.94 6.59 -4.21
N GLU A 400 -38.25 6.91 -4.20
CA GLU A 400 -38.78 8.09 -3.49
C GLU A 400 -38.53 7.99 -1.99
N LYS A 401 -38.68 6.79 -1.39
CA LYS A 401 -38.36 6.53 0.02
C LYS A 401 -36.89 6.80 0.33
N HIS A 402 -35.97 6.26 -0.48
CA HIS A 402 -34.52 6.44 -0.27
C HIS A 402 -34.08 7.89 -0.50
N PHE A 403 -34.66 8.57 -1.50
CA PHE A 403 -34.41 9.97 -1.76
C PHE A 403 -34.83 10.86 -0.58
N ILE A 404 -36.01 10.62 0.00
CA ILE A 404 -36.48 11.35 1.19
C ILE A 404 -35.59 11.04 2.41
N LEU A 405 -35.22 9.78 2.62
CA LEU A 405 -34.33 9.37 3.72
C LEU A 405 -32.95 10.01 3.61
N HIS A 406 -32.37 10.06 2.42
CA HIS A 406 -31.07 10.70 2.17
C HIS A 406 -31.10 12.18 2.59
N HIS A 407 -32.12 12.91 2.16
CA HIS A 407 -32.25 14.32 2.50
C HIS A 407 -32.66 14.59 3.95
N LEU A 408 -33.47 13.72 4.56
CA LEU A 408 -33.72 13.79 6.00
C LEU A 408 -32.42 13.58 6.78
N LYS A 409 -31.61 12.58 6.44
CA LYS A 409 -30.31 12.32 7.09
C LYS A 409 -29.34 13.49 6.92
N GLN A 410 -29.22 14.05 5.72
CA GLN A 410 -28.35 15.22 5.46
C GLN A 410 -28.75 16.48 6.23
N ASN A 411 -30.03 16.58 6.62
CA ASN A 411 -30.56 17.71 7.39
C ASN A 411 -30.89 17.30 8.83
N ASN A 412 -30.18 16.31 9.39
CA ASN A 412 -30.30 15.87 10.79
C ASN A 412 -31.74 15.54 11.23
N TRP A 413 -32.52 14.96 10.33
CA TRP A 413 -33.93 14.61 10.51
C TRP A 413 -34.86 15.80 10.83
N ASP A 414 -34.38 17.04 10.64
CA ASP A 414 -35.18 18.24 10.75
C ASP A 414 -36.07 18.37 9.50
N VAL A 415 -37.37 18.15 9.70
CA VAL A 415 -38.39 18.20 8.64
C VAL A 415 -38.46 19.59 8.01
N GLU A 416 -38.20 20.66 8.76
CA GLU A 416 -38.31 22.05 8.29
C GLU A 416 -37.09 22.44 7.44
N ALA A 417 -35.89 22.06 7.88
CA ALA A 417 -34.66 22.20 7.09
C ALA A 417 -34.72 21.35 5.81
N THR A 418 -35.24 20.12 5.91
CA THR A 418 -35.41 19.22 4.76
C THR A 418 -36.42 19.77 3.74
N CYS A 419 -37.52 20.39 4.20
CA CYS A 419 -38.48 21.07 3.31
C CYS A 419 -37.83 22.21 2.51
N LYS A 420 -36.96 22.98 3.17
CA LYS A 420 -36.23 24.09 2.55
C LYS A 420 -35.22 23.60 1.50
N ALA A 421 -34.51 22.51 1.79
CA ALA A 421 -33.57 21.87 0.86
C ALA A 421 -34.28 21.27 -0.37
N LEU A 422 -35.41 20.59 -0.14
CA LEU A 422 -36.20 19.95 -1.19
C LEU A 422 -37.17 20.89 -1.93
N LYS A 423 -37.27 22.15 -1.50
CA LYS A 423 -38.23 23.14 -2.02
C LYS A 423 -39.67 22.62 -2.03
N THR A 424 -40.08 21.93 -0.97
CA THR A 424 -41.41 21.34 -0.82
C THR A 424 -42.09 21.85 0.46
N GLU A 425 -43.41 21.70 0.55
CA GLU A 425 -44.18 22.12 1.71
C GLU A 425 -44.15 21.07 2.83
N LYS A 426 -44.15 21.53 4.09
CA LYS A 426 -44.15 20.67 5.29
C LYS A 426 -45.27 19.64 5.31
N LYS A 427 -46.44 19.99 4.77
CA LYS A 427 -47.59 19.08 4.66
C LYS A 427 -47.31 17.95 3.65
N GLN A 428 -46.82 18.29 2.46
CA GLN A 428 -46.49 17.33 1.41
C GLN A 428 -45.36 16.37 1.84
N LEU A 429 -44.32 16.89 2.48
CA LEU A 429 -43.22 16.04 2.97
C LEU A 429 -43.70 15.09 4.07
N LYS A 430 -44.53 15.54 5.01
CA LYS A 430 -45.12 14.66 6.05
C LYS A 430 -46.03 13.59 5.47
N GLU A 431 -46.85 13.92 4.47
CA GLU A 431 -47.68 12.94 3.77
C GLU A 431 -46.83 11.88 3.06
N LYS A 432 -45.71 12.27 2.43
CA LYS A 432 -44.77 11.32 1.82
C LYS A 432 -44.02 10.47 2.84
N ILE A 433 -43.57 11.06 3.95
CA ILE A 433 -42.93 10.33 5.07
C ILE A 433 -43.88 9.25 5.62
N ALA A 434 -45.15 9.61 5.84
CA ALA A 434 -46.17 8.66 6.31
C ALA A 434 -46.48 7.59 5.26
N ARG A 435 -46.61 7.97 3.98
CA ARG A 435 -46.85 7.03 2.86
C ARG A 435 -45.75 5.97 2.74
N HIS A 436 -44.50 6.35 3.00
CA HIS A 436 -43.33 5.47 2.90
C HIS A 436 -42.96 4.77 4.21
N ALA A 437 -43.79 4.92 5.25
CA ALA A 437 -43.54 4.40 6.60
C ALA A 437 -42.14 4.77 7.12
N ILE A 438 -41.71 6.00 6.86
CA ILE A 438 -40.44 6.53 7.36
C ILE A 438 -40.66 6.98 8.81
N GLU A 439 -40.06 6.26 9.75
CA GLU A 439 -40.08 6.64 11.16
C GLU A 439 -39.13 7.82 11.38
N LEU A 440 -39.70 8.96 11.78
CA LEU A 440 -38.90 10.08 12.27
C LEU A 440 -38.39 9.74 13.67
N PRO A 441 -37.11 9.99 13.99
CA PRO A 441 -36.59 9.80 15.34
C PRO A 441 -37.48 10.55 16.32
N SER A 442 -38.20 9.82 17.16
CA SER A 442 -39.13 10.43 18.08
C SER A 442 -38.34 11.22 19.12
N THR A 443 -38.69 12.50 19.31
CA THR A 443 -38.41 13.22 20.56
C THR A 443 -39.31 12.63 21.65
N SER A 444 -39.12 11.35 21.96
CA SER A 444 -39.81 10.65 23.03
C SER A 444 -38.78 10.04 23.97
N ASN A 445 -38.79 10.56 25.20
CA ASN A 445 -38.16 9.96 26.37
C ASN A 445 -38.45 8.45 26.46
N THR A 446 -37.47 7.63 26.11
CA THR A 446 -37.32 6.27 26.64
C THR A 446 -36.13 6.28 27.59
N LYS A 447 -36.45 6.32 28.88
CA LYS A 447 -35.53 6.14 29.99
C LYS A 447 -35.01 4.70 29.96
N ASN A 448 -33.69 4.51 29.79
CA ASN A 448 -32.86 3.56 30.56
C ASN A 448 -31.44 3.34 29.99
N GLY A 449 -31.09 3.94 28.85
CA GLY A 449 -29.70 4.02 28.38
C GLY A 449 -29.05 5.34 28.80
N THR A 450 -27.91 5.29 29.48
CA THR A 450 -27.06 6.48 29.62
C THR A 450 -26.53 6.82 28.22
N ARG A 451 -26.78 8.04 27.74
CA ARG A 451 -26.22 8.52 26.47
C ARG A 451 -24.83 9.08 26.71
N HIS A 452 -23.87 8.62 25.92
CA HIS A 452 -22.49 9.06 25.97
C HIS A 452 -22.15 9.80 24.67
N PRO A 453 -21.41 10.92 24.72
CA PRO A 453 -20.92 11.56 23.50
C PRO A 453 -20.05 10.57 22.72
N GLN A 454 -20.15 10.62 21.40
CA GLN A 454 -19.22 9.95 20.51
C GLN A 454 -17.85 10.62 20.60
N ARG A 455 -16.78 9.88 20.35
CA ARG A 455 -15.41 10.35 20.53
C ARG A 455 -14.52 9.91 19.37
N THR A 456 -13.60 10.79 18.97
CA THR A 456 -12.53 10.53 18.00
C THR A 456 -11.20 11.15 18.47
N LEU A 457 -10.18 11.15 17.61
CA LEU A 457 -8.90 11.81 17.85
C LEU A 457 -8.90 13.23 17.27
N LYS A 458 -8.14 14.18 17.83
CA LYS A 458 -7.98 15.53 17.25
C LYS A 458 -7.08 15.55 16.02
N ARG A 459 -6.11 14.63 15.96
CA ARG A 459 -5.10 14.56 14.89
C ARG A 459 -4.80 13.12 14.51
N SER A 460 -4.26 12.94 13.31
CA SER A 460 -3.75 11.64 12.89
C SER A 460 -2.44 11.29 13.59
N VAL A 461 -2.28 10.01 13.93
CA VAL A 461 -1.09 9.46 14.56
C VAL A 461 -0.62 8.20 13.82
N VAL A 462 0.67 7.91 13.90
CA VAL A 462 1.30 6.79 13.17
C VAL A 462 2.14 5.96 14.13
N LEU A 463 2.01 4.64 14.03
CA LEU A 463 2.83 3.66 14.71
C LEU A 463 3.43 2.69 13.69
N CYS A 464 4.72 2.41 13.79
CA CYS A 464 5.40 1.43 12.95
C CYS A 464 5.97 0.32 13.82
N GLY A 465 5.79 -0.93 13.38
CA GLY A 465 6.29 -2.11 14.08
C GLY A 465 6.40 -3.30 13.12
N SER A 466 6.37 -4.51 13.66
CA SER A 466 6.32 -5.76 12.88
C SER A 466 5.06 -6.54 13.24
N GLY A 467 4.47 -7.25 12.28
CA GLY A 467 3.38 -8.19 12.56
C GLY A 467 3.88 -9.38 13.39
N LEU A 468 3.06 -9.93 14.29
CA LEU A 468 3.42 -11.06 15.15
C LEU A 468 3.63 -12.33 14.31
N HIS A 469 2.70 -12.60 13.40
CA HIS A 469 2.67 -13.82 12.62
C HIS A 469 3.49 -13.71 11.35
N SER A 470 3.36 -12.60 10.62
CA SER A 470 4.06 -12.37 9.35
C SER A 470 5.55 -12.04 9.54
N GLY A 471 5.92 -11.38 10.64
CA GLY A 471 7.27 -10.83 10.84
C GLY A 471 7.63 -9.65 9.91
N ILE A 472 6.74 -9.29 8.99
CA ILE A 472 6.89 -8.18 8.06
C ILE A 472 6.70 -6.86 8.82
N LYS A 473 7.49 -5.82 8.49
CA LYS A 473 7.26 -4.48 9.04
C LYS A 473 5.88 -3.98 8.59
N THR A 474 5.04 -3.62 9.56
CA THR A 474 3.68 -3.09 9.36
C THR A 474 3.57 -1.70 9.98
N GLY A 475 2.70 -0.88 9.40
CA GLY A 475 2.42 0.47 9.87
C GLY A 475 0.93 0.62 10.13
N LEU A 476 0.59 1.36 11.19
CA LEU A 476 -0.76 1.68 11.58
C LEU A 476 -0.91 3.21 11.63
N ILE A 477 -1.84 3.75 10.85
CA ILE A 477 -2.16 5.18 10.81
C ILE A 477 -3.59 5.34 11.31
N LEU A 478 -3.78 6.07 12.40
CA LEU A 478 -5.09 6.39 12.95
C LEU A 478 -5.53 7.75 12.43
N GLN A 479 -6.70 7.83 11.79
CA GLN A 479 -7.27 9.06 11.28
C GLN A 479 -8.66 9.29 11.86
N PRO A 480 -8.96 10.48 12.40
CA PRO A 480 -10.27 10.76 12.95
C PRO A 480 -11.35 10.77 11.87
N LEU A 481 -12.54 10.33 12.26
CA LEU A 481 -13.71 10.28 11.39
C LEU A 481 -14.88 11.07 11.98
N PRO A 482 -15.80 11.59 11.13
CA PRO A 482 -17.02 12.23 11.57
C PRO A 482 -17.93 11.31 12.42
N PRO A 483 -18.90 11.89 13.13
CA PRO A 483 -19.85 11.11 13.94
C PRO A 483 -20.62 10.08 13.11
N GLY A 484 -20.91 8.93 13.72
CA GLY A 484 -21.64 7.82 13.11
C GLY A 484 -20.84 6.96 12.12
N SER A 485 -19.53 7.22 11.96
CA SER A 485 -18.68 6.45 11.05
C SER A 485 -18.31 5.06 11.58
N GLY A 486 -18.21 4.89 12.90
CA GLY A 486 -17.71 3.66 13.51
C GLY A 486 -16.20 3.49 13.38
N ILE A 487 -15.71 2.29 13.72
CA ILE A 487 -14.32 1.90 13.51
C ILE A 487 -14.18 1.19 12.17
N ILE A 488 -13.28 1.70 11.33
CA ILE A 488 -13.06 1.21 9.97
C ILE A 488 -11.59 0.91 9.78
N PHE A 489 -11.25 -0.30 9.36
CA PHE A 489 -9.90 -0.63 8.91
C PHE A 489 -9.77 -0.31 7.41
N GLY A 490 -8.65 0.27 7.00
CA GLY A 490 -8.37 0.61 5.61
C GLY A 490 -7.03 0.04 5.17
N ASP A 491 -6.98 -0.62 4.02
CA ASP A 491 -5.72 -1.09 3.45
C ASP A 491 -4.91 0.11 2.93
N ILE A 492 -3.67 0.28 3.43
CA ILE A 492 -2.77 1.38 3.04
C ILE A 492 -2.47 1.38 1.53
N SER A 493 -2.41 0.20 0.91
CA SER A 493 -2.02 0.00 -0.48
C SER A 493 -3.20 0.10 -1.45
N THR A 494 -4.38 -0.41 -1.07
CA THR A 494 -5.55 -0.49 -1.97
C THR A 494 -6.63 0.55 -1.67
N GLY A 495 -6.65 1.15 -0.48
CA GLY A 495 -7.69 2.09 -0.04
C GLY A 495 -9.05 1.44 0.23
N LYS A 496 -9.17 0.11 0.13
CA LYS A 496 -10.39 -0.63 0.49
C LYS A 496 -10.59 -0.63 2.00
N THR A 497 -11.85 -0.64 2.44
CA THR A 497 -12.21 -0.49 3.84
C THR A 497 -13.01 -1.68 4.39
N ILE A 498 -12.71 -2.09 5.61
CA ILE A 498 -13.36 -3.17 6.35
C ILE A 498 -13.93 -2.57 7.64
N PRO A 499 -15.26 -2.40 7.76
CA PRO A 499 -15.88 -2.01 9.03
C PRO A 499 -15.60 -3.06 10.12
N ALA A 500 -15.25 -2.61 11.33
CA ALA A 500 -14.97 -3.48 12.47
C ALA A 500 -16.26 -4.05 13.09
N HIS A 501 -16.91 -4.94 12.36
CA HIS A 501 -18.18 -5.57 12.72
C HIS A 501 -18.08 -7.09 12.66
N LEU A 502 -18.91 -7.77 13.47
CA LEU A 502 -18.98 -9.24 13.55
C LEU A 502 -19.21 -9.94 12.19
N GLU A 503 -19.94 -9.30 11.28
CA GLU A 503 -20.20 -9.82 9.93
C GLU A 503 -18.94 -9.97 9.07
N ASN A 504 -17.89 -9.19 9.37
CA ASN A 504 -16.65 -9.20 8.61
C ASN A 504 -15.59 -10.12 9.26
N VAL A 505 -15.91 -10.84 10.34
CA VAL A 505 -14.97 -11.79 10.97
C VAL A 505 -14.82 -13.03 10.08
N GLN A 506 -13.61 -13.24 9.57
CA GLN A 506 -13.26 -14.35 8.67
C GLN A 506 -12.81 -15.59 9.44
N SER A 507 -11.86 -15.43 10.34
CA SER A 507 -11.25 -16.52 11.12
C SER A 507 -10.92 -16.06 12.53
N THR A 508 -10.88 -17.02 13.45
CA THR A 508 -10.49 -16.85 14.86
C THR A 508 -9.34 -17.79 15.23
N ASP A 509 -8.62 -18.30 14.23
CA ASP A 509 -7.49 -19.21 14.39
C ASP A 509 -6.28 -18.42 14.90
N TYR A 510 -5.97 -18.58 16.19
CA TYR A 510 -4.89 -17.90 16.92
C TYR A 510 -5.06 -16.38 17.10
N ALA A 511 -5.74 -15.69 16.19
CA ALA A 511 -6.14 -14.28 16.27
C ALA A 511 -7.46 -14.04 15.50
N THR A 512 -8.14 -12.96 15.83
CA THR A 512 -9.31 -12.42 15.11
C THR A 512 -8.85 -11.71 13.84
N ARG A 513 -9.34 -12.22 12.69
CA ARG A 513 -9.11 -11.63 11.38
C ARG A 513 -10.41 -11.13 10.78
N LEU A 514 -10.39 -9.89 10.30
CA LEU A 514 -11.48 -9.32 9.51
C LEU A 514 -11.16 -9.44 8.03
N GLN A 515 -12.17 -9.72 7.22
CA GLN A 515 -12.08 -9.70 5.76
C GLN A 515 -13.34 -9.09 5.16
N LYS A 516 -13.15 -8.21 4.19
CA LYS A 516 -14.22 -7.75 3.29
C LYS A 516 -13.66 -7.61 1.88
N ASP A 517 -14.34 -8.22 0.93
CA ASP A 517 -13.86 -8.38 -0.45
C ASP A 517 -12.47 -9.04 -0.51
N ARG A 518 -11.45 -8.30 -0.96
CA ARG A 518 -10.05 -8.77 -1.03
C ARG A 518 -9.16 -8.19 0.07
N ALA A 519 -9.67 -7.27 0.89
CA ALA A 519 -8.92 -6.68 1.98
C ALA A 519 -9.08 -7.56 3.23
N SER A 520 -7.97 -7.79 3.95
CA SER A 520 -7.98 -8.50 5.22
C SER A 520 -7.05 -7.84 6.22
N VAL A 521 -7.40 -7.91 7.50
CA VAL A 521 -6.55 -7.47 8.60
C VAL A 521 -6.65 -8.46 9.75
N GLY A 522 -5.50 -8.91 10.28
CA GLY A 522 -5.42 -9.80 11.43
C GLY A 522 -4.82 -9.12 12.67
N THR A 523 -5.00 -9.77 13.82
CA THR A 523 -4.38 -9.41 15.10
C THR A 523 -4.84 -8.03 15.59
N ILE A 524 -6.14 -7.76 15.46
CA ILE A 524 -6.73 -6.45 15.74
C ILE A 524 -7.10 -6.25 17.21
N GLU A 525 -6.98 -7.26 18.05
CA GLU A 525 -7.60 -7.33 19.37
C GLU A 525 -7.03 -6.29 20.31
N HIS A 526 -5.70 -6.12 20.32
CA HIS A 526 -5.05 -5.15 21.21
C HIS A 526 -5.46 -3.71 20.89
N ILE A 527 -5.44 -3.31 19.62
CA ILE A 527 -5.87 -1.97 19.22
C ILE A 527 -7.38 -1.80 19.47
N MET A 528 -8.20 -2.80 19.16
CA MET A 528 -9.64 -2.76 19.42
C MET A 528 -9.95 -2.65 20.92
N ALA A 529 -9.18 -3.31 21.79
CA ALA A 529 -9.32 -3.24 23.24
C ALA A 529 -9.01 -1.82 23.75
N VAL A 530 -7.96 -1.18 23.22
CA VAL A 530 -7.64 0.21 23.52
C VAL A 530 -8.79 1.11 23.07
N LEU A 531 -9.26 0.99 21.82
CA LEU A 531 -10.37 1.81 21.32
C LEU A 531 -11.65 1.63 22.15
N HIS A 532 -11.93 0.41 22.58
CA HIS A 532 -13.06 0.09 23.46
C HIS A 532 -12.94 0.80 24.82
N MET A 533 -11.80 0.65 25.51
CA MET A 533 -11.62 1.15 26.86
C MET A 533 -11.46 2.68 26.91
N TYR A 534 -10.89 3.28 25.87
CA TYR A 534 -10.82 4.74 25.70
C TYR A 534 -12.10 5.34 25.08
N LYS A 535 -13.10 4.50 24.78
CA LYS A 535 -14.41 4.89 24.22
C LYS A 535 -14.31 5.64 22.88
N ILE A 536 -13.32 5.33 22.05
CA ILE A 536 -13.19 5.90 20.70
C ILE A 536 -14.21 5.24 19.78
N THR A 537 -15.17 6.01 19.25
CA THR A 537 -16.28 5.48 18.45
C THR A 537 -16.09 5.65 16.94
N ASN A 538 -15.33 6.66 16.51
CA ASN A 538 -15.19 7.00 15.08
C ASN A 538 -13.73 7.12 14.69
N LEU A 539 -13.21 6.16 13.92
CA LEU A 539 -11.79 6.14 13.54
C LEU A 539 -11.54 5.32 12.28
N LEU A 540 -10.70 5.84 11.38
CA LEU A 540 -10.13 5.09 10.26
C LEU A 540 -8.73 4.63 10.64
N ILE A 541 -8.53 3.32 10.66
CA ILE A 541 -7.27 2.65 10.96
C ILE A 541 -6.68 2.18 9.64
N LYS A 542 -5.73 2.92 9.07
CA LYS A 542 -5.03 2.44 7.88
C LYS A 542 -3.89 1.52 8.29
N ILE A 543 -3.91 0.30 7.77
CA ILE A 543 -3.00 -0.77 8.16
C ILE A 543 -2.71 -1.69 6.98
N GLY A 544 -1.61 -2.45 7.05
CA GLY A 544 -1.37 -3.59 6.16
C GLY A 544 -2.20 -4.81 6.56
N ASP A 545 -1.68 -6.00 6.29
CA ASP A 545 -2.40 -7.27 6.55
C ASP A 545 -2.50 -7.62 8.05
N GLU A 546 -1.67 -7.02 8.90
CA GLU A 546 -1.56 -7.37 10.33
C GLU A 546 -1.23 -6.15 11.18
N ALA A 547 -1.78 -6.08 12.39
CA ALA A 547 -1.41 -5.05 13.35
C ALA A 547 -0.01 -5.27 13.95
N PRO A 548 0.72 -4.19 14.27
CA PRO A 548 2.05 -4.33 14.86
C PRO A 548 1.97 -4.94 16.26
N VAL A 549 2.76 -5.98 16.53
CA VAL A 549 2.79 -6.68 17.82
C VAL A 549 3.44 -5.87 18.93
N MET A 550 4.35 -4.97 18.56
CA MET A 550 5.11 -4.14 19.49
C MET A 550 5.88 -4.98 20.53
N ASP A 551 5.65 -4.80 21.83
CA ASP A 551 6.23 -5.60 22.91
C ASP A 551 5.35 -6.80 23.31
N GLY A 552 4.31 -7.10 22.52
CA GLY A 552 3.32 -8.12 22.78
C GLY A 552 2.17 -7.67 23.68
N SER A 553 2.15 -6.41 24.13
CA SER A 553 1.08 -5.83 24.95
C SER A 553 0.33 -4.73 24.19
N ALA A 554 -0.61 -4.03 24.86
CA ALA A 554 -1.37 -2.93 24.27
C ALA A 554 -0.86 -1.53 24.69
N LYS A 555 0.26 -1.44 25.41
CA LYS A 555 0.79 -0.17 25.94
C LYS A 555 1.05 0.87 24.86
N ASP A 556 1.76 0.47 23.81
CA ASP A 556 2.14 1.40 22.74
C ASP A 556 0.91 1.92 21.98
N PHE A 557 -0.19 1.15 21.94
CA PHE A 557 -1.46 1.62 21.41
C PHE A 557 -2.15 2.62 22.34
N CYS A 558 -2.06 2.47 23.67
CA CYS A 558 -2.54 3.47 24.62
C CYS A 558 -1.80 4.80 24.42
N ASP A 559 -0.47 4.76 24.39
CA ASP A 559 0.36 5.95 24.25
C ASP A 559 0.12 6.64 22.90
N LEU A 560 -0.03 5.85 21.82
CA LEU A 560 -0.40 6.36 20.50
C LEU A 560 -1.75 7.10 20.49
N ILE A 561 -2.77 6.54 21.14
CA ILE A 561 -4.12 7.12 21.20
C ILE A 561 -4.12 8.41 22.02
N GLU A 562 -3.39 8.43 23.13
CA GLU A 562 -3.23 9.63 23.97
C GLU A 562 -2.50 10.76 23.22
N ASP A 563 -1.45 10.43 22.46
CA ASP A 563 -0.74 11.37 21.58
C ASP A 563 -1.67 11.99 20.53
N GLY A 564 -2.69 11.24 20.09
CA GLY A 564 -3.72 11.71 19.16
C GLY A 564 -4.64 12.78 19.72
N GLU A 565 -4.71 12.91 21.05
CA GLU A 565 -5.65 13.72 21.84
C GLU A 565 -7.13 13.43 21.53
N PHE A 566 -8.00 13.51 22.53
CA PHE A 566 -9.42 13.19 22.35
C PHE A 566 -10.26 14.38 21.88
N GLU A 567 -11.22 14.12 21.00
CA GLU A 567 -12.29 15.04 20.60
C GLU A 567 -13.66 14.40 20.84
N GLU A 568 -14.45 15.00 21.73
CA GLU A 568 -15.87 14.66 21.90
C GLU A 568 -16.67 15.26 20.75
N GLN A 569 -17.60 14.49 20.21
CA GLN A 569 -18.37 14.81 19.02
C GLN A 569 -19.85 15.08 19.37
N GLU A 570 -20.58 15.75 18.47
CA GLU A 570 -21.94 16.22 18.73
C GLU A 570 -23.00 15.09 18.85
N ASP A 571 -22.77 13.94 18.22
CA ASP A 571 -23.67 12.78 18.32
C ASP A 571 -23.38 11.91 19.53
N PHE A 572 -24.35 11.07 19.88
CA PHE A 572 -24.29 10.20 21.05
C PHE A 572 -24.37 8.72 20.67
N TYR A 573 -23.88 7.86 21.56
CA TYR A 573 -24.14 6.43 21.53
C TYR A 573 -24.79 5.97 22.85
N GLU A 574 -25.44 4.82 22.80
CA GLU A 574 -26.02 4.14 23.96
C GLU A 574 -25.28 2.82 24.16
N GLU A 575 -24.99 2.48 25.41
CA GLU A 575 -24.34 1.21 25.77
C GLU A 575 -25.28 0.02 25.51
N ILE A 576 -24.73 -1.13 25.15
CA ILE A 576 -25.46 -2.40 25.07
C ILE A 576 -25.63 -2.90 26.51
N VAL A 577 -26.83 -2.78 27.05
CA VAL A 577 -27.15 -3.27 28.40
C VAL A 577 -27.57 -4.74 28.33
N ILE A 578 -26.83 -5.61 29.01
CA ILE A 578 -27.18 -7.02 29.11
C ILE A 578 -28.34 -7.21 30.07
N ASP A 579 -29.40 -7.85 29.58
CA ASP A 579 -30.68 -7.98 30.29
C ASP A 579 -30.98 -9.41 30.77
N LYS A 580 -30.24 -10.41 30.26
CA LYS A 580 -30.30 -11.81 30.68
C LYS A 580 -28.92 -12.47 30.52
N LYS A 581 -28.72 -13.65 31.10
CA LYS A 581 -27.49 -14.43 30.89
C LYS A 581 -27.44 -14.93 29.44
N TYR A 582 -26.30 -14.74 28.78
CA TYR A 582 -25.94 -15.39 27.52
C TYR A 582 -24.72 -16.27 27.77
N THR A 583 -24.69 -17.47 27.21
CA THR A 583 -23.59 -18.42 27.34
C THR A 583 -23.21 -18.99 25.97
N PHE A 584 -21.94 -19.31 25.79
CA PHE A 584 -21.40 -20.05 24.66
C PHE A 584 -20.27 -20.99 25.11
N GLY A 585 -20.28 -22.24 24.64
CA GLY A 585 -19.33 -23.29 25.03
C GLY A 585 -19.89 -24.27 26.07
N ASP A 586 -19.05 -25.20 26.52
CA ASP A 586 -19.44 -26.38 27.30
C ASP A 586 -19.21 -26.20 28.81
N GLU A 587 -20.04 -25.36 29.45
CA GLU A 587 -20.02 -25.09 30.90
C GLU A 587 -20.14 -26.39 31.73
N ASP A 588 -20.95 -27.35 31.26
CA ASP A 588 -21.27 -28.59 31.99
C ASP A 588 -20.20 -29.70 31.89
N GLN A 589 -19.29 -29.64 30.92
CA GLN A 589 -18.27 -30.68 30.68
C GLN A 589 -16.86 -30.27 31.10
N GLY A 590 -16.71 -29.11 31.77
CA GLY A 590 -15.40 -28.55 32.14
C GLY A 590 -14.58 -28.07 30.93
N GLY A 591 -15.23 -27.90 29.78
CA GLY A 591 -14.63 -27.39 28.54
C GLY A 591 -14.52 -25.86 28.54
N PRO A 592 -13.89 -25.28 27.50
CA PRO A 592 -13.86 -23.83 27.30
C PRO A 592 -15.27 -23.25 27.19
N PHE A 593 -15.57 -22.21 27.99
CA PHE A 593 -16.83 -21.50 27.90
C PHE A 593 -16.68 -20.01 28.23
N ILE A 594 -17.63 -19.22 27.75
CA ILE A 594 -17.79 -17.82 28.11
C ILE A 594 -19.27 -17.49 28.30
N SER A 595 -19.57 -16.64 29.27
CA SER A 595 -20.91 -16.13 29.50
C SER A 595 -20.88 -14.66 29.87
N ILE A 596 -21.99 -13.96 29.66
CA ILE A 596 -22.19 -12.60 30.14
C ILE A 596 -23.56 -12.52 30.82
N GLU A 597 -23.61 -11.87 31.98
CA GLU A 597 -24.81 -11.69 32.78
C GLU A 597 -25.07 -10.21 33.11
N PRO A 598 -26.32 -9.83 33.43
CA PRO A 598 -26.65 -8.46 33.80
C PRO A 598 -25.82 -7.98 35.00
N SER A 599 -25.26 -6.79 34.89
CA SER A 599 -24.49 -6.13 35.96
C SER A 599 -24.58 -4.62 35.80
N ASP A 600 -24.45 -3.89 36.90
CA ASP A 600 -24.44 -2.41 36.91
C ASP A 600 -23.14 -1.83 36.34
N ARG A 601 -22.08 -2.63 36.27
CA ARG A 601 -20.75 -2.24 35.78
C ARG A 601 -20.22 -3.28 34.80
N PHE A 602 -19.36 -2.81 33.90
CA PHE A 602 -18.63 -3.69 33.01
C PHE A 602 -17.45 -4.33 33.74
N SER A 603 -17.38 -5.66 33.71
CA SER A 603 -16.32 -6.44 34.36
C SER A 603 -16.11 -7.78 33.68
N VAL A 604 -14.91 -8.34 33.81
CA VAL A 604 -14.51 -9.62 33.21
C VAL A 604 -13.79 -10.46 34.25
N SER A 605 -14.33 -11.62 34.59
CA SER A 605 -13.66 -12.67 35.35
C SER A 605 -13.15 -13.74 34.41
N TYR A 606 -11.87 -14.08 34.53
CA TYR A 606 -11.22 -15.09 33.71
C TYR A 606 -10.58 -16.16 34.58
N HIS A 607 -10.97 -17.42 34.36
CA HIS A 607 -10.41 -18.61 34.98
C HIS A 607 -9.54 -19.39 33.99
N MET A 608 -8.33 -19.71 34.41
CA MET A 608 -7.37 -20.57 33.71
C MET A 608 -7.15 -21.83 34.52
N ASP A 609 -7.19 -22.97 33.83
CA ASP A 609 -6.79 -24.28 34.35
C ASP A 609 -6.01 -25.00 33.24
N TYR A 610 -4.69 -24.80 33.26
CA TYR A 610 -3.74 -25.35 32.29
C TYR A 610 -2.60 -26.06 33.03
N PRO A 611 -1.89 -26.99 32.36
CA PRO A 611 -0.65 -27.52 32.90
C PRO A 611 0.37 -26.43 33.27
N GLU A 612 1.38 -26.78 34.07
CA GLU A 612 2.56 -25.93 34.24
C GLU A 612 3.14 -25.56 32.86
N PRO A 613 3.67 -24.33 32.69
CA PRO A 613 3.95 -23.31 33.69
C PRO A 613 2.79 -22.33 33.98
N ILE A 614 1.64 -22.44 33.29
CA ILE A 614 0.51 -21.53 33.51
C ILE A 614 -0.19 -21.88 34.83
N GLY A 615 -0.52 -23.16 35.03
CA GLY A 615 -1.23 -23.62 36.21
C GLY A 615 -2.67 -23.10 36.30
N ILE A 616 -3.21 -23.12 37.53
CA ILE A 616 -4.54 -22.57 37.84
C ILE A 616 -4.39 -21.09 38.23
N GLN A 617 -5.07 -20.20 37.49
CA GLN A 617 -5.05 -18.77 37.75
C GLN A 617 -6.44 -18.17 37.58
N ASP A 618 -6.77 -17.22 38.46
CA ASP A 618 -8.01 -16.46 38.42
C ASP A 618 -7.69 -14.97 38.46
N TYR A 619 -8.33 -14.20 37.60
CA TYR A 619 -8.29 -12.75 37.69
C TYR A 619 -9.63 -12.13 37.32
N THR A 620 -10.00 -11.05 38.02
CA THR A 620 -11.21 -10.29 37.73
C THR A 620 -10.84 -8.84 37.52
N TYR A 621 -11.21 -8.32 36.36
CA TYR A 621 -11.06 -6.92 35.99
C TYR A 621 -12.40 -6.21 36.08
N GLU A 622 -12.44 -5.07 36.77
CA GLU A 622 -13.59 -4.17 36.80
C GLU A 622 -13.21 -2.85 36.15
N PHE A 623 -13.95 -2.45 35.10
CA PHE A 623 -13.65 -1.21 34.40
C PHE A 623 -14.13 -0.01 35.23
N THR A 624 -13.17 0.79 35.69
CA THR A 624 -13.43 2.04 36.43
C THR A 624 -12.95 3.29 35.70
N GLY A 625 -12.25 3.11 34.57
CA GLY A 625 -11.78 4.16 33.67
C GLY A 625 -10.71 3.65 32.71
N ASP A 626 -10.31 4.48 31.77
CA ASP A 626 -9.17 4.26 30.89
C ASP A 626 -7.86 4.03 31.67
N GLU A 627 -7.65 4.75 32.76
CA GLU A 627 -6.49 4.56 33.65
C GLU A 627 -6.44 3.16 34.30
N SER A 628 -7.60 2.57 34.68
CA SER A 628 -7.60 1.21 35.21
C SER A 628 -7.18 0.19 34.15
N PHE A 629 -7.62 0.41 32.90
CA PHE A 629 -7.19 -0.43 31.78
C PHE A 629 -5.69 -0.29 31.50
N LYS A 630 -5.17 0.95 31.42
CA LYS A 630 -3.76 1.24 31.13
C LYS A 630 -2.83 0.61 32.15
N LYS A 631 -3.24 0.57 33.43
CA LYS A 631 -2.44 0.02 34.52
C LYS A 631 -2.56 -1.49 34.66
N GLU A 632 -3.76 -2.04 34.54
CA GLU A 632 -4.03 -3.42 34.95
C GLU A 632 -4.05 -4.43 33.79
N ILE A 633 -4.49 -4.02 32.60
CA ILE A 633 -4.71 -4.94 31.48
C ILE A 633 -3.77 -4.67 30.30
N ALA A 634 -3.67 -3.41 29.87
CA ALA A 634 -2.84 -3.03 28.71
C ALA A 634 -1.38 -3.53 28.79
N PRO A 635 -0.73 -3.65 29.98
CA PRO A 635 0.63 -4.17 30.08
C PRO A 635 0.81 -5.68 29.88
N ALA A 636 -0.27 -6.47 29.90
CA ALA A 636 -0.20 -7.92 29.81
C ALA A 636 0.15 -8.36 28.38
N ARG A 637 1.17 -9.23 28.27
CA ARG A 637 1.70 -9.64 26.96
C ARG A 637 1.07 -10.93 26.45
N THR A 638 1.04 -11.06 25.12
CA THR A 638 0.73 -12.30 24.43
C THR A 638 1.73 -13.40 24.77
N PHE A 639 1.26 -14.66 24.74
CA PHE A 639 2.03 -15.83 25.18
C PHE A 639 1.71 -17.06 24.33
N GLY A 640 2.67 -17.99 24.25
CA GLY A 640 2.49 -19.26 23.54
C GLY A 640 3.51 -20.33 23.94
N PHE A 641 3.20 -21.59 23.65
CA PHE A 641 4.07 -22.72 23.95
C PHE A 641 5.13 -22.94 22.88
N MET A 642 6.33 -23.35 23.29
CA MET A 642 7.45 -23.60 22.38
C MET A 642 7.14 -24.69 21.33
N GLU A 643 6.42 -25.73 21.72
CA GLU A 643 6.02 -26.82 20.81
C GLU A 643 5.04 -26.33 19.72
N GLU A 644 4.11 -25.45 20.08
CA GLU A 644 3.16 -24.82 19.16
C GLU A 644 3.88 -23.83 18.24
N MET A 645 4.85 -23.07 18.75
CA MET A 645 5.66 -22.15 17.95
C MET A 645 6.50 -22.89 16.90
N ALA A 646 7.04 -24.07 17.22
CA ALA A 646 7.76 -24.90 16.24
C ALA A 646 6.84 -25.40 15.11
N GLN A 647 5.56 -25.67 15.42
CA GLN A 647 4.57 -26.04 14.41
C GLN A 647 4.11 -24.83 13.58
N LEU A 648 3.84 -23.69 14.21
CA LEU A 648 3.47 -22.44 13.54
C LEU A 648 4.60 -21.97 12.61
N THR A 649 5.85 -22.02 13.04
CA THR A 649 7.03 -21.69 12.21
C THR A 649 7.12 -22.61 10.99
N LYS A 650 6.86 -23.92 11.15
CA LYS A 650 6.81 -24.87 10.02
C LYS A 650 5.65 -24.58 9.06
N MET A 651 4.58 -23.96 9.53
CA MET A 651 3.43 -23.54 8.73
C MET A 651 3.58 -22.12 8.14
N GLY A 652 4.70 -21.44 8.38
CA GLY A 652 4.94 -20.07 7.90
C GLY A 652 4.29 -18.97 8.73
N TYR A 653 3.91 -19.26 9.97
CA TYR A 653 3.37 -18.31 10.97
C TYR A 653 4.39 -18.08 12.11
N ALA A 654 4.18 -17.04 12.91
CA ALA A 654 5.02 -16.66 14.06
C ALA A 654 6.45 -16.23 13.72
N SER A 655 6.70 -15.81 12.47
CA SER A 655 8.02 -15.31 12.01
C SER A 655 8.40 -13.96 12.64
N GLY A 656 7.44 -13.25 13.25
CA GLY A 656 7.65 -11.98 13.93
C GLY A 656 7.83 -12.07 15.45
N GLY A 657 7.65 -13.26 16.03
CA GLY A 657 7.91 -13.52 17.45
C GLY A 657 9.41 -13.44 17.75
N LYS A 658 9.87 -12.33 18.30
CA LYS A 658 11.21 -12.14 18.85
C LYS A 658 11.18 -12.38 20.36
N LEU A 659 12.32 -12.73 20.96
CA LEU A 659 12.38 -13.07 22.39
C LEU A 659 11.89 -11.94 23.32
N ASP A 660 11.76 -10.70 22.83
CA ASP A 660 11.35 -9.51 23.56
C ASP A 660 9.87 -9.09 23.36
N ASN A 661 9.13 -9.66 22.40
CA ASN A 661 7.77 -9.22 22.05
C ASN A 661 6.64 -10.25 22.30
N PHE A 662 6.93 -11.37 22.96
CA PHE A 662 5.94 -12.34 23.42
C PHE A 662 6.48 -13.13 24.63
N ILE A 663 5.62 -13.81 25.39
CA ILE A 663 6.05 -14.71 26.46
C ILE A 663 6.13 -16.15 25.93
N LEU A 664 7.33 -16.72 25.92
CA LEU A 664 7.58 -18.09 25.49
C LEU A 664 7.51 -19.06 26.67
N LEU A 665 6.58 -20.00 26.60
CA LEU A 665 6.39 -21.04 27.60
C LEU A 665 7.08 -22.34 27.17
N GLY A 666 7.94 -22.87 28.03
CA GLY A 666 8.44 -24.24 27.94
C GLY A 666 7.72 -25.15 28.94
N ASP A 667 8.07 -26.43 28.98
CA ASP A 667 7.33 -27.48 29.72
C ASP A 667 7.07 -27.19 31.21
N LYS A 668 7.92 -26.40 31.86
CA LYS A 668 7.83 -26.14 33.31
C LYS A 668 8.12 -24.70 33.73
N LYS A 669 8.48 -23.82 32.80
CA LYS A 669 8.81 -22.42 33.12
C LYS A 669 8.65 -21.50 31.92
N VAL A 670 8.52 -20.21 32.20
CA VAL A 670 8.73 -19.14 31.22
C VAL A 670 10.21 -19.13 30.81
N LEU A 671 10.49 -19.05 29.51
CA LEU A 671 11.84 -19.25 28.97
C LEU A 671 12.61 -17.96 28.72
N ASN A 672 11.92 -16.88 28.34
CA ASN A 672 12.54 -15.69 27.74
C ASN A 672 12.39 -14.40 28.57
N THR A 673 11.48 -14.35 29.55
CA THR A 673 11.20 -13.14 30.32
C THR A 673 10.67 -13.45 31.72
N GLU A 674 10.77 -12.49 32.63
CA GLU A 674 9.95 -12.47 33.85
C GLU A 674 8.55 -11.95 33.54
N LEU A 675 7.56 -12.39 34.32
CA LEU A 675 6.19 -11.90 34.21
C LEU A 675 6.06 -10.52 34.87
N ARG A 676 5.33 -9.61 34.23
CA ARG A 676 4.99 -8.27 34.75
C ARG A 676 3.98 -8.36 35.90
N PHE A 677 3.15 -9.41 35.87
CA PHE A 677 2.18 -9.74 36.91
C PHE A 677 2.23 -11.23 37.22
N LYS A 678 1.91 -11.63 38.44
CA LYS A 678 1.77 -13.05 38.78
C LYS A 678 0.68 -13.73 37.93
N ASP A 679 -0.34 -12.95 37.60
CA ASP A 679 -1.56 -13.26 36.87
C ASP A 679 -1.56 -12.64 35.45
N GLU A 680 -0.39 -12.55 34.80
CA GLU A 680 -0.26 -11.92 33.46
C GLU A 680 -1.05 -12.68 32.37
N PHE A 681 -1.16 -14.01 32.43
CA PHE A 681 -1.87 -14.81 31.43
C PHE A 681 -3.40 -14.55 31.40
N PRO A 682 -4.15 -14.61 32.52
CA PRO A 682 -5.57 -14.28 32.50
C PRO A 682 -5.82 -12.81 32.19
N ARG A 683 -4.90 -11.89 32.54
CA ARG A 683 -4.99 -10.47 32.12
C ARG A 683 -4.89 -10.31 30.61
N HIS A 684 -3.98 -11.02 29.94
CA HIS A 684 -3.90 -11.01 28.48
C HIS A 684 -5.16 -11.59 27.83
N LYS A 685 -5.73 -12.67 28.39
CA LYS A 685 -7.00 -13.19 27.87
C LYS A 685 -8.19 -12.24 28.09
N ILE A 686 -8.17 -11.45 29.15
CA ILE A 686 -9.11 -10.34 29.31
C ILE A 686 -8.87 -9.27 28.24
N LEU A 687 -7.62 -8.89 27.94
CA LEU A 687 -7.30 -7.97 26.84
C LEU A 687 -7.90 -8.44 25.50
N ASP A 688 -7.76 -9.73 25.17
CA ASP A 688 -8.36 -10.34 23.97
C ASP A 688 -9.90 -10.18 23.97
N ILE A 689 -10.57 -10.51 25.09
CA ILE A 689 -12.02 -10.35 25.27
C ILE A 689 -12.44 -8.89 25.05
N LEU A 690 -11.71 -7.93 25.62
CA LEU A 690 -12.02 -6.51 25.48
C LEU A 690 -11.98 -6.07 24.01
N GLY A 691 -11.01 -6.56 23.24
CA GLY A 691 -10.88 -6.28 21.82
C GLY A 691 -11.99 -6.90 20.98
N ASP A 692 -12.22 -8.20 21.15
CA ASP A 692 -13.24 -8.94 20.40
C ASP A 692 -14.64 -8.38 20.65
N PHE A 693 -14.99 -8.07 21.90
CA PHE A 693 -16.31 -7.55 22.27
C PHE A 693 -16.62 -6.21 21.62
N TYR A 694 -15.61 -5.43 21.23
CA TYR A 694 -15.83 -4.15 20.58
C TYR A 694 -16.30 -4.27 19.13
N LEU A 695 -16.26 -5.47 18.54
CA LEU A 695 -16.88 -5.75 17.23
C LEU A 695 -18.42 -5.62 17.22
N LEU A 696 -19.06 -5.49 18.39
CA LEU A 696 -20.47 -5.05 18.49
C LEU A 696 -20.66 -3.56 18.11
N GLY A 697 -19.57 -2.79 17.98
CA GLY A 697 -19.56 -1.38 17.60
C GLY A 697 -20.01 -0.42 18.71
N LYS A 698 -20.34 -0.93 19.91
CA LYS A 698 -20.78 -0.14 21.06
C LYS A 698 -20.25 -0.76 22.36
N PRO A 699 -19.90 0.05 23.37
CA PRO A 699 -19.57 -0.45 24.70
C PRO A 699 -20.72 -1.26 25.30
N ILE A 700 -20.36 -2.25 26.11
CA ILE A 700 -21.29 -3.21 26.71
C ILE A 700 -21.30 -3.07 28.24
N ARG A 701 -22.47 -3.24 28.85
CA ARG A 701 -22.65 -3.24 30.30
C ARG A 701 -23.16 -4.60 30.76
N GLY A 702 -22.31 -5.32 31.48
CA GLY A 702 -22.56 -6.66 31.99
C GLY A 702 -21.29 -7.25 32.62
N HIS A 703 -21.44 -8.40 33.28
CA HIS A 703 -20.33 -9.15 33.87
C HIS A 703 -20.03 -10.37 33.01
N ILE A 704 -18.81 -10.45 32.47
CA ILE A 704 -18.34 -11.58 31.67
C ILE A 704 -17.65 -12.59 32.58
N LYS A 705 -18.00 -13.87 32.45
CA LYS A 705 -17.30 -15.00 33.06
C LYS A 705 -16.74 -15.89 31.96
N ALA A 706 -15.44 -16.04 31.94
CA ALA A 706 -14.69 -16.80 30.95
C ALA A 706 -13.88 -17.91 31.63
N CYS A 707 -13.89 -19.10 31.06
CA CYS A 707 -13.09 -20.24 31.51
C CYS A 707 -12.41 -20.86 30.30
N LYS A 708 -11.07 -20.77 30.26
CA LYS A 708 -10.23 -21.30 29.16
C LYS A 708 -10.68 -20.88 27.74
N SER A 709 -11.41 -19.77 27.63
CA SER A 709 -12.02 -19.30 26.37
C SER A 709 -11.01 -18.61 25.46
N GLY A 710 -11.05 -18.89 24.16
CA GLY A 710 -10.33 -18.13 23.14
C GLY A 710 -11.26 -17.26 22.28
N HIS A 711 -10.72 -16.71 21.19
CA HIS A 711 -11.46 -15.89 20.23
C HIS A 711 -12.71 -16.59 19.69
N THR A 712 -12.65 -17.91 19.47
CA THR A 712 -13.81 -18.71 19.02
C THR A 712 -14.99 -18.61 20.00
N GLN A 713 -14.74 -18.72 21.31
CA GLN A 713 -15.78 -18.58 22.32
C GLN A 713 -16.28 -17.14 22.40
N ASN A 714 -15.36 -16.16 22.35
CA ASN A 714 -15.70 -14.73 22.37
C ASN A 714 -16.66 -14.38 21.23
N ILE A 715 -16.27 -14.65 19.98
CA ILE A 715 -17.08 -14.36 18.79
C ILE A 715 -18.40 -15.16 18.79
N GLY A 716 -18.38 -16.40 19.28
CA GLY A 716 -19.59 -17.22 19.44
C GLY A 716 -20.63 -16.57 20.35
N LEU A 717 -20.21 -16.07 21.51
CA LEU A 717 -21.08 -15.36 22.44
C LEU A 717 -21.59 -14.04 21.85
N LEU A 718 -20.75 -13.28 21.16
CA LEU A 718 -21.15 -12.02 20.52
C LEU A 718 -22.23 -12.23 19.46
N LYS A 719 -22.15 -13.31 18.66
CA LYS A 719 -23.20 -13.71 17.72
C LYS A 719 -24.52 -14.03 18.43
N HIS A 720 -24.49 -14.69 19.59
CA HIS A 720 -25.70 -14.95 20.40
C HIS A 720 -26.35 -13.64 20.88
N ILE A 721 -25.55 -12.70 21.37
CA ILE A 721 -26.03 -11.38 21.82
C ILE A 721 -26.63 -10.60 20.64
N GLN A 722 -25.91 -10.50 19.52
CA GLN A 722 -26.35 -9.77 18.33
C GLN A 722 -27.69 -10.32 17.79
N ASN A 723 -27.82 -11.64 17.67
CA ASN A 723 -29.06 -12.27 17.23
C ASN A 723 -30.24 -11.97 18.16
N SER A 724 -30.01 -11.95 19.49
CA SER A 724 -31.06 -11.61 20.45
C SER A 724 -31.43 -10.14 20.46
N LEU A 725 -30.52 -9.24 20.07
CA LEU A 725 -30.80 -7.81 19.91
C LEU A 725 -31.62 -7.54 18.64
N ILE A 726 -31.32 -8.24 17.55
CA ILE A 726 -32.08 -8.15 16.28
C ILE A 726 -33.52 -8.62 16.47
N GLN A 727 -33.77 -9.67 17.28
CA GLN A 727 -35.13 -10.16 17.53
C GLN A 727 -36.02 -9.26 18.41
N LYS A 728 -35.44 -8.26 19.09
CA LYS A 728 -36.17 -7.32 19.95
C LYS A 728 -36.57 -6.02 19.26
N ASN A 729 -35.93 -5.72 18.12
CA ASN A 729 -36.24 -4.59 17.25
C ASN A 729 -37.07 -5.07 16.06
#